data_AF-A0A9D8FDU6-F1
#
_entry.id   AF-A0A9D8FDU6-F1
#
_cell.length_a   1.000
_cell.length_b   1.000
_cell.length_c   1.000
_cell.angle_alpha   90.00
_cell.angle_beta   90.00
_cell.angle_gamma   90.00
#
_symmetry.space_group_name_H-M   'P 1'
#
loop_
_entity.id
_entity.type
_entity.pdbx_description
1 polymer ?
#
loop_
_entity_poly.entity_id
_entity_poly.type
_entity_poly.pdbx_seq_one_letter_code
_entity_poly.pdbx_strand_id
1 'polypeptide(L)'
;DAEIVLEESDDAEIVLEESDDAEIVLEESDDAEIDFITADTGSIIDLNDTGLTDDVVGEIPPDPFVETSLASEPVYEQEGVSLPTAPELEVDEEVLEPLVDSELFEIYQQEVQSHIAQIYQTLDSIDANELFDQTVIYRALHTINGASKTAGINTIGDFASIMESPLRPLMEYEQVGLNHHVQQLYIQGTAQLELMVNELEGAVDAPSFSTELYTEFEQLNIELPAGAEPKVEEKKSFLNDEPDDELIEIFLEEANEILNDSDAALFEWKNQIASGEDDDSVRSIMEVQRYLHTLKGGAKMADFKSISDLSHEMESLFIDVLDDYVEINIELMDLLNECYDLLANMVESAAKKQPMPECSKLIEAILTLRKKTVPESKIVKDLESIEDKPEETKSAQEEVLLETNSDDSNKSQDTIRVRSDLLDNLVNSAGEVSIYRSRMQEQVNTVNGNLGELNQTISRLKRQLRDLEAETDAQIRYSHKDSDVESEGYDPLEMDRYTKMQELSKSLSESVEDLNSLQGLMGDQLKDSETLLLQQSRINTDLQDGLIRSRMVRFSSLVSRLRRIVRQASNDIGKKAELIFIGEENEIDNKVLDRMLAPLEHLLRNSIAHGVENLQDRISRNKREIGTITVDVKREGADIVISVADDGSGVDIEKVRRRALDLGIIEELFNVPEQDLLQLILEPGFSTAESVSQISGRGVGLDVVVNEVKQLGGTLSIESEHGKGTRFICKLPFTLSVNQAILVGVGDESYAIPLINVEGISRVENSKLMPLYESGESLVYGGNEYELHYLAPLLDINKQLKFTDVDAKQPIILAKAGEVRVALQVDSIVGNREIVVKSLGKQLSQVKALSGASILGDGRIVFILNVAALVSHGINQ
;
A
#
# COMPACT_ATOMS: atom_id res chain seq x y z
N ASP A 1 -21.80 35.55 30.20
CA ASP A 1 -21.02 36.81 30.25
C ASP A 1 -19.66 36.62 29.59
N ALA A 2 -19.62 36.77 28.26
CA ALA A 2 -18.41 36.97 27.45
C ALA A 2 -18.89 37.42 26.07
N GLU A 3 -18.77 38.70 25.77
CA GLU A 3 -19.23 39.35 24.54
C GLU A 3 -17.98 39.63 23.69
N ILE A 4 -17.93 39.09 22.46
CA ILE A 4 -16.85 39.38 21.50
C ILE A 4 -17.49 40.01 20.27
N VAL A 5 -17.09 41.25 20.02
CA VAL A 5 -17.55 42.08 18.91
C VAL A 5 -16.73 41.76 17.66
N LEU A 6 -17.40 41.68 16.51
CA LEU A 6 -16.77 41.81 15.20
C LEU A 6 -17.26 43.12 14.58
N GLU A 7 -16.33 43.94 14.09
CA GLU A 7 -16.64 45.24 13.49
C GLU A 7 -17.04 45.07 12.01
N GLU A 8 -18.10 45.76 11.59
CA GLU A 8 -18.50 45.85 10.19
C GLU A 8 -17.50 46.73 9.40
N SER A 9 -17.24 46.38 8.15
CA SER A 9 -16.57 47.27 7.19
C SER A 9 -17.24 47.18 5.82
N ASP A 10 -17.76 48.33 5.38
CA ASP A 10 -18.40 48.53 4.07
C ASP A 10 -17.38 48.72 2.93
N ASP A 11 -17.91 48.93 1.71
CA ASP A 11 -17.26 49.37 0.46
C ASP A 11 -16.75 48.29 -0.52
N ALA A 12 -17.68 47.67 -1.26
CA ALA A 12 -17.47 47.22 -2.65
C ALA A 12 -18.77 47.30 -3.47
N GLU A 13 -18.76 48.03 -4.59
CA GLU A 13 -19.95 48.26 -5.43
C GLU A 13 -20.46 47.00 -6.15
N ILE A 14 -21.77 46.75 -6.11
CA ILE A 14 -22.45 45.80 -7.01
C ILE A 14 -22.93 46.58 -8.24
N VAL A 15 -22.38 46.28 -9.41
CA VAL A 15 -22.91 46.73 -10.70
C VAL A 15 -23.80 45.63 -11.27
N LEU A 16 -25.08 45.95 -11.47
CA LEU A 16 -26.04 45.11 -12.20
C LEU A 16 -26.16 45.65 -13.63
N GLU A 17 -25.94 44.79 -14.63
CA GLU A 17 -26.47 45.00 -15.98
C GLU A 17 -27.42 43.84 -16.31
N GLU A 18 -28.65 44.20 -16.69
CA GLU A 18 -29.68 43.28 -17.17
C GLU A 18 -29.50 43.03 -18.67
N SER A 19 -29.78 41.81 -19.14
CA SER A 19 -30.17 41.56 -20.53
C SER A 19 -31.00 40.28 -20.60
N ASP A 20 -32.20 40.37 -21.17
CA ASP A 20 -32.98 39.21 -21.58
C ASP A 20 -32.35 38.54 -22.81
N ASP A 21 -32.55 37.23 -22.97
CA ASP A 21 -33.21 36.68 -24.16
C ASP A 21 -33.48 35.18 -23.97
N ALA A 22 -34.76 34.82 -23.87
CA ALA A 22 -35.23 33.44 -23.80
C ALA A 22 -36.35 33.24 -24.82
N GLU A 23 -36.03 32.66 -25.99
CA GLU A 23 -37.02 32.34 -27.02
C GLU A 23 -37.39 30.85 -27.00
N ILE A 24 -38.69 30.58 -27.19
CA ILE A 24 -39.32 29.27 -26.99
C ILE A 24 -39.63 28.63 -28.35
N VAL A 25 -39.28 27.35 -28.50
CA VAL A 25 -39.89 26.48 -29.52
C VAL A 25 -40.36 25.18 -28.84
N LEU A 26 -41.63 24.84 -29.05
CA LEU A 26 -42.29 23.63 -28.56
C LEU A 26 -42.59 22.70 -29.75
N GLU A 27 -42.37 21.40 -29.58
CA GLU A 27 -43.19 20.33 -30.19
C GLU A 27 -43.47 19.27 -29.10
N GLU A 28 -44.57 18.52 -29.26
CA GLU A 28 -45.29 17.86 -28.16
C GLU A 28 -45.15 16.32 -28.14
N SER A 29 -45.76 15.68 -27.12
CA SER A 29 -46.07 14.24 -26.93
C SER A 29 -44.95 13.28 -26.45
N ASP A 30 -45.21 12.33 -25.53
CA ASP A 30 -46.35 12.13 -24.60
C ASP A 30 -45.91 11.22 -23.40
N ASP A 31 -46.56 11.42 -22.25
CA ASP A 31 -46.78 10.55 -21.07
C ASP A 31 -45.77 9.45 -20.64
N ALA A 32 -45.16 9.65 -19.46
CA ALA A 32 -44.98 8.62 -18.42
C ALA A 32 -44.73 9.25 -17.02
N GLU A 33 -45.62 9.01 -16.05
CA GLU A 33 -45.49 9.50 -14.67
C GLU A 33 -44.55 8.61 -13.83
N ILE A 34 -43.59 9.22 -13.12
CA ILE A 34 -42.89 8.62 -11.96
C ILE A 34 -42.68 9.70 -10.89
N ASP A 35 -43.31 9.53 -9.72
CA ASP A 35 -43.13 10.41 -8.57
C ASP A 35 -41.73 10.26 -7.94
N PHE A 36 -41.06 11.40 -7.72
CA PHE A 36 -39.91 11.50 -6.81
C PHE A 36 -40.38 12.07 -5.47
N ILE A 37 -40.23 11.31 -4.38
CA ILE A 37 -40.35 11.84 -3.01
C ILE A 37 -38.96 11.96 -2.40
N THR A 38 -38.53 13.20 -2.21
CA THR A 38 -37.36 13.58 -1.40
C THR A 38 -37.64 13.34 0.08
N ALA A 39 -36.69 12.76 0.81
CA ALA A 39 -36.70 12.75 2.27
C ALA A 39 -35.56 13.65 2.77
N ASP A 40 -35.89 14.63 3.63
CA ASP A 40 -34.95 15.63 4.16
C ASP A 40 -35.06 15.74 5.69
N THR A 41 -34.01 16.26 6.32
CA THR A 41 -33.84 16.63 7.75
C THR A 41 -34.76 15.98 8.82
N GLY A 42 -34.20 15.06 9.61
CA GLY A 42 -33.61 15.43 10.92
C GLY A 42 -34.48 15.71 12.17
N SER A 43 -33.89 15.34 13.31
CA SER A 43 -34.06 15.87 14.69
C SER A 43 -35.15 15.32 15.65
N ILE A 44 -34.65 14.62 16.68
CA ILE A 44 -34.90 14.78 18.13
C ILE A 44 -36.34 14.97 18.63
N ILE A 45 -36.85 13.97 19.37
CA ILE A 45 -37.59 14.19 20.63
C ILE A 45 -37.08 13.19 21.69
N ASP A 46 -36.80 13.68 22.89
CA ASP A 46 -36.51 12.90 24.11
C ASP A 46 -37.81 12.71 24.92
N LEU A 47 -38.03 11.51 25.48
CA LEU A 47 -39.25 11.17 26.22
C LEU A 47 -38.96 10.28 27.44
N ASN A 48 -38.89 10.93 28.60
CA ASN A 48 -39.07 10.31 29.91
C ASN A 48 -40.53 10.41 30.38
N ASP A 49 -40.89 9.51 31.30
CA ASP A 49 -41.95 9.60 32.31
C ASP A 49 -43.40 9.16 31.99
N THR A 50 -44.04 8.61 33.03
CA THR A 50 -45.47 8.28 33.23
C THR A 50 -46.14 7.10 32.48
N GLY A 51 -46.21 5.94 33.15
CA GLY A 51 -47.47 5.63 33.87
C GLY A 51 -48.37 4.44 33.45
N LEU A 52 -48.30 3.38 34.26
CA LEU A 52 -49.44 2.60 34.82
C LEU A 52 -50.26 1.58 33.97
N THR A 53 -50.09 0.30 34.37
CA THR A 53 -51.12 -0.75 34.65
C THR A 53 -51.95 -1.41 33.54
N ASP A 54 -51.70 -2.73 33.41
CA ASP A 54 -52.64 -3.86 33.56
C ASP A 54 -53.81 -4.12 32.56
N ASP A 55 -53.69 -5.28 31.90
CA ASP A 55 -54.58 -6.46 32.02
C ASP A 55 -55.46 -7.00 30.83
N VAL A 56 -55.41 -8.34 30.72
CA VAL A 56 -56.46 -9.29 30.27
C VAL A 56 -56.74 -9.61 28.76
N VAL A 57 -56.14 -10.74 28.32
CA VAL A 57 -56.71 -11.93 27.60
C VAL A 57 -57.35 -11.83 26.19
N GLY A 58 -57.00 -12.76 25.27
CA GLY A 58 -57.81 -13.03 24.05
C GLY A 58 -57.29 -13.97 22.92
N GLU A 59 -56.94 -15.23 23.22
CA GLU A 59 -56.79 -16.44 22.33
C GLU A 59 -56.64 -16.36 20.76
N ILE A 60 -55.51 -16.91 20.28
CA ILE A 60 -55.23 -17.82 19.12
C ILE A 60 -56.43 -18.64 18.53
N PRO A 61 -56.40 -19.26 17.30
CA PRO A 61 -55.25 -19.92 16.59
C PRO A 61 -55.28 -19.80 15.01
N PRO A 62 -54.72 -20.71 14.17
CA PRO A 62 -53.30 -20.89 13.82
C PRO A 62 -53.06 -21.05 12.28
N ASP A 63 -52.12 -21.93 11.89
CA ASP A 63 -51.86 -22.61 10.59
C ASP A 63 -50.59 -22.12 9.80
N PRO A 64 -49.93 -22.94 8.94
CA PRO A 64 -49.02 -24.00 9.42
C PRO A 64 -47.68 -24.20 8.64
N PHE A 65 -46.82 -25.11 9.15
CA PHE A 65 -45.59 -25.70 8.57
C PHE A 65 -44.36 -24.77 8.33
N VAL A 66 -43.09 -25.19 8.51
CA VAL A 66 -42.48 -26.22 9.42
C VAL A 66 -40.94 -26.09 9.39
N GLU A 67 -40.27 -26.32 10.54
CA GLU A 67 -38.82 -26.65 10.70
C GLU A 67 -37.78 -25.62 10.16
N THR A 68 -36.51 -25.52 10.61
CA THR A 68 -35.69 -26.06 11.73
C THR A 68 -34.49 -25.08 11.88
N SER A 69 -33.68 -24.99 12.94
CA SER A 69 -33.73 -25.38 14.38
C SER A 69 -32.41 -24.98 15.04
N LEU A 70 -32.36 -24.57 16.32
CA LEU A 70 -31.20 -24.79 17.21
C LEU A 70 -31.48 -24.39 18.68
N ALA A 71 -30.74 -25.01 19.59
CA ALA A 71 -30.47 -24.68 21.01
C ALA A 71 -31.66 -24.46 22.00
N SER A 72 -31.63 -25.21 23.11
CA SER A 72 -32.58 -25.11 24.22
C SER A 72 -31.89 -25.01 25.60
N GLU A 73 -32.23 -23.95 26.34
CA GLU A 73 -32.79 -23.93 27.73
C GLU A 73 -32.91 -25.24 28.57
N PRO A 74 -33.23 -25.16 29.90
CA PRO A 74 -32.97 -24.14 30.95
C PRO A 74 -32.34 -24.85 32.21
N VAL A 75 -32.47 -24.56 33.53
CA VAL A 75 -33.11 -23.63 34.54
C VAL A 75 -32.18 -23.71 35.80
N TYR A 76 -32.23 -22.97 36.94
CA TYR A 76 -33.16 -22.07 37.69
C TYR A 76 -32.35 -20.83 38.19
N GLU A 77 -32.80 -19.75 38.89
CA GLU A 77 -33.82 -19.51 39.96
C GLU A 77 -33.37 -20.04 41.37
N GLN A 78 -33.51 -19.38 42.55
CA GLN A 78 -34.30 -18.19 43.00
C GLN A 78 -33.59 -17.31 44.07
N GLU A 79 -34.02 -16.03 44.14
CA GLU A 79 -34.21 -15.11 45.30
C GLU A 79 -33.21 -14.95 46.48
N GLY A 80 -33.03 -13.68 46.92
CA GLY A 80 -32.86 -13.33 48.36
C GLY A 80 -31.90 -12.18 48.70
N VAL A 81 -32.38 -11.09 49.33
CA VAL A 81 -31.56 -9.93 49.76
C VAL A 81 -31.64 -9.67 51.27
N SER A 82 -30.50 -9.57 51.97
CA SER A 82 -30.40 -8.79 53.22
C SER A 82 -28.95 -8.39 53.59
N LEU A 83 -28.81 -7.24 54.25
CA LEU A 83 -27.59 -6.66 54.85
C LEU A 83 -27.91 -6.31 56.33
N PRO A 84 -26.92 -5.97 57.19
CA PRO A 84 -25.54 -6.46 57.28
C PRO A 84 -25.16 -6.86 58.74
N THR A 85 -24.07 -7.61 58.97
CA THR A 85 -23.38 -7.68 60.27
C THR A 85 -21.93 -8.13 60.06
N ALA A 86 -21.01 -7.63 60.90
CA ALA A 86 -19.61 -8.05 60.99
C ALA A 86 -19.14 -7.97 62.46
N PRO A 87 -18.02 -8.59 62.85
CA PRO A 87 -17.21 -9.58 62.13
C PRO A 87 -17.15 -10.94 62.85
N GLU A 88 -16.73 -12.00 62.14
CA GLU A 88 -16.08 -13.16 62.77
C GLU A 88 -14.67 -13.34 62.20
N LEU A 89 -13.79 -13.92 63.01
CA LEU A 89 -12.38 -14.15 62.68
C LEU A 89 -12.23 -15.53 62.06
N GLU A 90 -12.19 -15.59 60.73
CA GLU A 90 -11.72 -16.77 60.02
C GLU A 90 -10.19 -16.78 59.96
N VAL A 91 -9.63 -17.96 59.69
CA VAL A 91 -8.19 -18.23 59.75
C VAL A 91 -7.59 -18.00 58.37
N ASP A 92 -6.38 -17.44 58.30
CA ASP A 92 -5.59 -17.46 57.06
C ASP A 92 -5.30 -18.91 56.66
N GLU A 93 -6.10 -19.47 55.75
CA GLU A 93 -5.65 -20.53 54.86
C GLU A 93 -4.79 -19.87 53.78
N GLU A 94 -3.50 -20.25 53.70
CA GLU A 94 -2.61 -19.76 52.65
C GLU A 94 -3.18 -20.18 51.28
N VAL A 95 -3.67 -19.19 50.52
CA VAL A 95 -4.06 -19.39 49.12
C VAL A 95 -2.78 -19.64 48.34
N LEU A 96 -2.49 -20.91 48.09
CA LEU A 96 -1.37 -21.35 47.28
C LEU A 96 -1.64 -20.95 45.82
N GLU A 97 -0.87 -19.97 45.34
CA GLU A 97 -0.90 -19.53 43.94
C GLU A 97 -0.47 -20.68 43.01
N PRO A 98 -1.07 -20.82 41.82
CA PRO A 98 -0.70 -21.87 40.86
C PRO A 98 0.72 -21.64 40.33
N LEU A 99 1.41 -22.74 40.00
CA LEU A 99 2.84 -22.71 39.62
C LEU A 99 3.14 -21.94 38.31
N VAL A 100 2.11 -21.70 37.49
CA VAL A 100 2.18 -21.04 36.17
C VAL A 100 0.93 -20.20 35.98
N ASP A 101 1.05 -19.04 35.32
CA ASP A 101 -0.09 -18.25 34.84
C ASP A 101 -0.88 -19.02 33.78
N SER A 102 -2.22 -19.00 33.86
CA SER A 102 -3.10 -19.83 33.04
C SER A 102 -3.03 -19.51 31.55
N GLU A 103 -2.83 -18.24 31.18
CA GLU A 103 -2.81 -17.83 29.76
C GLU A 103 -1.45 -18.14 29.10
N LEU A 104 -0.35 -18.03 29.84
CA LEU A 104 0.97 -18.50 29.42
C LEU A 104 1.06 -20.03 29.40
N PHE A 105 0.36 -20.71 30.32
CA PHE A 105 0.35 -22.17 30.40
C PHE A 105 -0.25 -22.83 29.16
N GLU A 106 -1.38 -22.34 28.63
CA GLU A 106 -2.00 -22.91 27.42
C GLU A 106 -1.05 -22.86 26.20
N ILE A 107 -0.36 -21.72 26.00
CA ILE A 107 0.61 -21.53 24.90
C ILE A 107 1.79 -22.50 25.07
N TYR A 108 2.39 -22.54 26.26
CA TYR A 108 3.51 -23.44 26.58
C TYR A 108 3.12 -24.92 26.44
N GLN A 109 1.94 -25.31 26.92
CA GLN A 109 1.43 -26.68 26.82
C GLN A 109 1.26 -27.08 25.36
N GLN A 110 0.69 -26.21 24.52
CA GLN A 110 0.51 -26.45 23.09
C GLN A 110 1.85 -26.60 22.34
N GLU A 111 2.85 -25.75 22.63
CA GLU A 111 4.18 -25.82 22.03
C GLU A 111 4.91 -27.13 22.41
N VAL A 112 4.94 -27.46 23.70
CA VAL A 112 5.63 -28.66 24.19
C VAL A 112 4.92 -29.95 23.74
N GLN A 113 3.58 -29.99 23.74
CA GLN A 113 2.83 -31.15 23.20
C GLN A 113 3.11 -31.35 21.69
N SER A 114 3.27 -30.27 20.92
CA SER A 114 3.63 -30.35 19.50
C SER A 114 5.02 -30.99 19.30
N HIS A 115 6.02 -30.60 20.10
CA HIS A 115 7.36 -31.20 20.04
C HIS A 115 7.40 -32.65 20.59
N ILE A 116 6.60 -32.98 21.60
CA ILE A 116 6.41 -34.36 22.07
C ILE A 116 5.80 -35.23 20.95
N ALA A 117 4.78 -34.74 20.25
CA ALA A 117 4.19 -35.44 19.11
C ALA A 117 5.21 -35.64 17.95
N GLN A 118 6.07 -34.65 17.71
CA GLN A 118 7.16 -34.76 16.73
C GLN A 118 8.19 -35.83 17.12
N ILE A 119 8.53 -35.95 18.41
CA ILE A 119 9.43 -37.00 18.92
C ILE A 119 8.78 -38.38 18.74
N TYR A 120 7.51 -38.56 19.11
CA TYR A 120 6.77 -39.81 18.90
C TYR A 120 6.70 -40.18 17.41
N GLN A 121 6.30 -39.26 16.53
CA GLN A 121 6.24 -39.50 15.08
C GLN A 121 7.60 -39.93 14.52
N THR A 122 8.69 -39.37 15.04
CA THR A 122 10.04 -39.78 14.67
C THR A 122 10.34 -41.19 15.18
N LEU A 123 10.07 -41.49 16.46
CA LEU A 123 10.35 -42.79 17.07
C LEU A 123 9.53 -43.95 16.48
N ASP A 124 8.27 -43.72 16.11
CA ASP A 124 7.40 -44.70 15.43
C ASP A 124 7.80 -44.95 13.96
N SER A 125 8.52 -44.01 13.34
CA SER A 125 9.00 -44.16 11.95
C SER A 125 10.23 -45.07 11.80
N ILE A 126 10.81 -45.53 12.92
CA ILE A 126 12.08 -46.25 12.96
C ILE A 126 11.83 -47.74 13.21
N ASP A 127 12.05 -48.57 12.19
CA ASP A 127 12.11 -50.02 12.37
C ASP A 127 13.38 -50.38 13.18
N ALA A 128 13.29 -51.38 14.07
CA ALA A 128 14.17 -51.50 15.26
C ALA A 128 15.66 -51.90 15.03
N ASN A 129 16.20 -51.71 13.82
CA ASN A 129 17.63 -51.73 13.48
C ASN A 129 18.00 -50.74 12.34
N GLU A 130 17.11 -49.80 11.97
CA GLU A 130 17.36 -48.86 10.87
C GLU A 130 18.11 -47.59 11.31
N LEU A 131 18.71 -46.92 10.33
CA LEU A 131 19.45 -45.68 10.49
C LEU A 131 18.47 -44.50 10.41
N PHE A 132 18.42 -43.67 11.45
CA PHE A 132 17.52 -42.51 11.55
C PHE A 132 18.32 -41.22 11.76
N ASP A 133 17.66 -40.07 11.56
CA ASP A 133 18.25 -38.76 11.86
C ASP A 133 17.94 -38.33 13.30
N GLN A 134 18.95 -38.46 14.17
CA GLN A 134 18.91 -37.99 15.55
C GLN A 134 18.70 -36.48 15.71
N THR A 135 18.90 -35.68 14.65
CA THR A 135 18.75 -34.21 14.68
C THR A 135 17.32 -33.77 15.01
N VAL A 136 16.29 -34.52 14.57
CA VAL A 136 14.89 -34.16 14.83
C VAL A 136 14.55 -34.28 16.33
N ILE A 137 14.90 -35.41 16.94
CA ILE A 137 14.68 -35.63 18.38
C ILE A 137 15.54 -34.69 19.22
N TYR A 138 16.80 -34.45 18.82
CA TYR A 138 17.67 -33.48 19.48
C TYR A 138 17.07 -32.07 19.48
N ARG A 139 16.61 -31.58 18.32
CA ARG A 139 16.00 -30.23 18.21
C ARG A 139 14.73 -30.12 19.05
N ALA A 140 13.83 -31.10 18.99
CA ALA A 140 12.60 -31.07 19.77
C ALA A 140 12.87 -31.03 21.28
N LEU A 141 13.79 -31.86 21.79
CA LEU A 141 14.19 -31.82 23.21
C LEU A 141 14.89 -30.51 23.59
N HIS A 142 15.69 -29.93 22.69
CA HIS A 142 16.35 -28.64 22.93
C HIS A 142 15.35 -27.47 22.97
N THR A 143 14.32 -27.47 22.11
CA THR A 143 13.25 -26.48 22.16
C THR A 143 12.42 -26.60 23.44
N ILE A 144 12.04 -27.82 23.86
CA ILE A 144 11.34 -28.06 25.13
C ILE A 144 12.19 -27.58 26.32
N ASN A 145 13.49 -27.87 26.33
CA ASN A 145 14.46 -27.41 27.33
C ASN A 145 14.49 -25.86 27.42
N GLY A 146 14.42 -25.16 26.28
CA GLY A 146 14.31 -23.70 26.20
C GLY A 146 12.96 -23.17 26.70
N ALA A 147 11.86 -23.63 26.13
CA ALA A 147 10.50 -23.21 26.48
C ALA A 147 10.20 -23.42 27.97
N SER A 148 10.60 -24.56 28.53
CA SER A 148 10.41 -24.87 29.96
C SER A 148 11.14 -23.89 30.88
N LYS A 149 12.29 -23.35 30.45
CA LYS A 149 13.05 -22.35 31.21
C LYS A 149 12.45 -20.96 31.10
N THR A 150 11.95 -20.57 29.93
CA THR A 150 11.17 -19.34 29.73
C THR A 150 9.89 -19.34 30.57
N ALA A 151 9.20 -20.48 30.66
CA ALA A 151 8.00 -20.66 31.48
C ALA A 151 8.29 -20.92 32.98
N GLY A 152 9.56 -20.90 33.43
CA GLY A 152 9.96 -21.15 34.82
C GLY A 152 9.87 -22.62 35.31
N ILE A 153 9.39 -23.54 34.47
CA ILE A 153 9.13 -24.95 34.78
C ILE A 153 10.40 -25.80 34.66
N ASN A 154 11.37 -25.48 35.52
CA ASN A 154 12.72 -26.05 35.47
C ASN A 154 12.76 -27.60 35.53
N THR A 155 11.81 -28.27 36.21
CA THR A 155 11.80 -29.74 36.31
C THR A 155 11.63 -30.44 34.96
N ILE A 156 10.81 -29.88 34.05
CA ILE A 156 10.62 -30.40 32.69
C ILE A 156 11.86 -30.06 31.84
N GLY A 157 12.38 -28.84 31.96
CA GLY A 157 13.56 -28.39 31.23
C GLY A 157 14.81 -29.21 31.55
N ASP A 158 15.02 -29.57 32.82
CA ASP A 158 16.14 -30.40 33.26
C ASP A 158 16.00 -31.85 32.77
N PHE A 159 14.79 -32.44 32.82
CA PHE A 159 14.56 -33.79 32.30
C PHE A 159 14.73 -33.85 30.77
N ALA A 160 14.22 -32.86 30.03
CA ALA A 160 14.46 -32.70 28.59
C ALA A 160 15.95 -32.53 28.28
N SER A 161 16.68 -31.71 29.05
CA SER A 161 18.13 -31.52 28.91
C SER A 161 18.95 -32.81 29.13
N ILE A 162 18.42 -33.76 29.90
CA ILE A 162 19.08 -35.05 30.19
C ILE A 162 18.77 -36.07 29.09
N MET A 163 17.56 -36.05 28.51
CA MET A 163 17.28 -36.79 27.27
C MET A 163 18.08 -36.24 26.07
N GLU A 164 18.36 -34.94 26.04
CA GLU A 164 19.15 -34.27 24.99
C GLU A 164 20.64 -34.72 25.01
N SER A 165 21.21 -34.87 26.20
CA SER A 165 22.66 -35.04 26.41
C SER A 165 23.27 -36.25 25.67
N PRO A 166 22.71 -37.49 25.72
CA PRO A 166 23.24 -38.64 24.98
C PRO A 166 23.17 -38.53 23.45
N LEU A 167 22.32 -37.65 22.90
CA LEU A 167 22.23 -37.41 21.45
C LEU A 167 23.28 -36.41 20.95
N ARG A 168 23.78 -35.51 21.81
CA ARG A 168 24.71 -34.45 21.42
C ARG A 168 26.02 -34.97 20.77
N PRO A 169 26.68 -36.04 21.26
CA PRO A 169 27.84 -36.63 20.58
C PRO A 169 27.53 -37.31 19.25
N LEU A 170 26.26 -37.62 18.97
CA LEU A 170 25.84 -38.32 17.76
C LEU A 170 25.64 -37.37 16.56
N MET A 171 25.57 -36.05 16.77
CA MET A 171 25.39 -35.06 15.69
C MET A 171 26.54 -35.03 14.67
N GLU A 172 27.72 -35.54 15.04
CA GLU A 172 28.87 -35.72 14.14
C GLU A 172 28.62 -36.77 13.03
N TYR A 173 27.65 -37.66 13.22
CA TYR A 173 27.29 -38.74 12.29
C TYR A 173 26.07 -38.34 11.45
N GLU A 174 25.93 -38.90 10.24
CA GLU A 174 24.83 -38.53 9.33
C GLU A 174 23.52 -39.24 9.65
N GLN A 175 23.60 -40.49 10.10
CA GLN A 175 22.53 -41.24 10.74
C GLN A 175 23.16 -42.19 11.76
N VAL A 176 22.49 -42.45 12.88
CA VAL A 176 22.94 -43.45 13.87
C VAL A 176 21.89 -44.54 14.01
N GLY A 177 22.33 -45.79 14.23
CA GLY A 177 21.41 -46.89 14.54
C GLY A 177 21.07 -46.87 16.02
N LEU A 178 19.88 -46.37 16.39
CA LEU A 178 19.32 -46.65 17.72
C LEU A 178 19.08 -48.15 17.82
N ASN A 179 19.67 -48.81 18.82
CA ASN A 179 19.25 -50.17 19.15
C ASN A 179 17.88 -50.13 19.86
N HIS A 180 17.10 -51.21 19.74
CA HIS A 180 15.75 -51.32 20.30
C HIS A 180 15.65 -50.95 21.80
N HIS A 181 16.68 -51.19 22.62
CA HIS A 181 16.63 -50.79 24.04
C HIS A 181 16.65 -49.27 24.19
N VAL A 182 17.50 -48.57 23.44
CA VAL A 182 17.59 -47.11 23.50
C VAL A 182 16.37 -46.45 22.84
N GLN A 183 15.85 -46.99 21.74
CA GLN A 183 14.58 -46.53 21.15
C GLN A 183 13.43 -46.61 22.17
N GLN A 184 13.31 -47.72 22.90
CA GLN A 184 12.30 -47.87 23.95
C GLN A 184 12.54 -46.93 25.14
N LEU A 185 13.80 -46.65 25.51
CA LEU A 185 14.13 -45.68 26.55
C LEU A 185 13.71 -44.26 26.15
N TYR A 186 13.93 -43.84 24.91
CA TYR A 186 13.41 -42.55 24.40
C TYR A 186 11.88 -42.50 24.35
N ILE A 187 11.19 -43.60 24.01
CA ILE A 187 9.72 -43.67 24.10
C ILE A 187 9.26 -43.49 25.56
N GLN A 188 9.92 -44.15 26.53
CA GLN A 188 9.59 -44.04 27.95
C GLN A 188 9.89 -42.65 28.52
N GLY A 189 10.99 -42.01 28.12
CA GLY A 189 11.29 -40.62 28.47
C GLY A 189 10.29 -39.63 27.86
N THR A 190 9.86 -39.85 26.62
CA THR A 190 8.84 -39.01 25.95
C THR A 190 7.49 -39.12 26.66
N ALA A 191 7.08 -40.32 27.06
CA ALA A 191 5.88 -40.53 27.88
C ALA A 191 6.00 -39.92 29.29
N GLN A 192 7.20 -39.89 29.88
CA GLN A 192 7.43 -39.21 31.16
C GLN A 192 7.35 -37.68 31.03
N LEU A 193 7.86 -37.09 29.92
CA LEU A 193 7.66 -35.67 29.60
C LEU A 193 6.17 -35.35 29.42
N GLU A 194 5.44 -36.16 28.65
CA GLU A 194 4.00 -35.99 28.42
C GLU A 194 3.19 -36.04 29.72
N LEU A 195 3.53 -36.98 30.62
CA LEU A 195 2.93 -37.04 31.96
C LEU A 195 3.26 -35.79 32.78
N MET A 196 4.52 -35.32 32.80
CA MET A 196 4.90 -34.12 33.55
C MET A 196 4.24 -32.84 33.02
N VAL A 197 4.02 -32.73 31.71
CA VAL A 197 3.31 -31.59 31.09
C VAL A 197 1.82 -31.60 31.46
N ASN A 198 1.21 -32.79 31.50
CA ASN A 198 -0.20 -32.94 31.88
C ASN A 198 -0.41 -32.85 33.41
N GLU A 199 0.61 -33.17 34.23
CA GLU A 199 0.59 -32.97 35.68
C GLU A 199 0.60 -31.49 36.11
N LEU A 200 0.89 -30.54 35.21
CA LEU A 200 0.88 -29.11 35.53
C LEU A 200 -0.53 -28.50 35.64
N GLU A 201 -1.55 -29.12 35.03
CA GLU A 201 -2.89 -28.54 34.91
C GLU A 201 -3.58 -28.44 36.29
N GLY A 202 -3.48 -27.26 36.91
CA GLY A 202 -4.00 -26.99 38.26
C GLY A 202 -3.13 -27.52 39.41
N ALA A 203 -1.86 -27.83 39.18
CA ALA A 203 -0.95 -28.29 40.23
C ALA A 203 -0.26 -27.14 41.00
N VAL A 204 -0.01 -27.42 42.28
CA VAL A 204 0.72 -26.53 43.22
C VAL A 204 2.17 -26.99 43.41
N ASP A 205 2.42 -28.30 43.38
CA ASP A 205 3.76 -28.89 43.42
C ASP A 205 4.31 -29.06 41.98
N ALA A 206 5.62 -28.91 41.80
CA ALA A 206 6.26 -29.13 40.51
C ALA A 206 6.22 -30.62 40.07
N PRO A 207 5.99 -30.92 38.79
CA PRO A 207 5.78 -32.30 38.30
C PRO A 207 7.02 -33.16 38.48
N SER A 208 6.81 -34.44 38.80
CA SER A 208 7.87 -35.35 39.25
C SER A 208 8.24 -36.40 38.20
N PHE A 209 9.54 -36.64 38.00
CA PHE A 209 10.04 -37.70 37.12
C PHE A 209 10.52 -38.92 37.91
N SER A 210 10.43 -40.09 37.29
CA SER A 210 11.08 -41.29 37.84
C SER A 210 12.60 -41.13 37.93
N THR A 211 13.13 -41.22 39.15
CA THR A 211 14.58 -41.21 39.41
C THR A 211 15.30 -42.39 38.76
N GLU A 212 14.59 -43.49 38.47
CA GLU A 212 15.12 -44.64 37.75
C GLU A 212 15.39 -44.28 36.29
N LEU A 213 14.41 -43.66 35.59
CA LEU A 213 14.57 -43.18 34.21
C LEU A 213 15.65 -42.10 34.09
N TYR A 214 15.67 -41.13 35.02
CA TYR A 214 16.72 -40.10 35.09
C TYR A 214 18.12 -40.73 35.15
N THR A 215 18.30 -41.76 35.99
CA THR A 215 19.57 -42.48 36.15
C THR A 215 19.92 -43.30 34.91
N GLU A 216 18.94 -43.90 34.23
CA GLU A 216 19.18 -44.62 32.96
C GLU A 216 19.62 -43.69 31.83
N PHE A 217 19.05 -42.48 31.71
CA PHE A 217 19.52 -41.48 30.75
C PHE A 217 20.89 -40.87 31.11
N GLU A 218 21.17 -40.59 32.39
CA GLU A 218 22.49 -40.09 32.83
C GLU A 218 23.61 -41.11 32.52
N GLN A 219 23.30 -42.41 32.56
CA GLN A 219 24.24 -43.50 32.27
C GLN A 219 24.16 -44.01 30.82
N LEU A 220 23.32 -43.42 29.97
CA LEU A 220 23.11 -43.85 28.59
C LEU A 220 24.31 -43.49 27.72
N ASN A 221 25.07 -44.51 27.33
CA ASN A 221 26.11 -44.39 26.30
C ASN A 221 25.69 -45.17 25.04
N ILE A 222 25.41 -44.45 23.96
CA ILE A 222 24.88 -45.04 22.72
C ILE A 222 26.05 -45.60 21.89
N GLU A 223 26.18 -46.93 21.84
CA GLU A 223 27.25 -47.59 21.08
C GLU A 223 27.10 -47.35 19.58
N LEU A 224 28.09 -46.67 18.98
CA LEU A 224 28.17 -46.43 17.55
C LEU A 224 28.25 -47.76 16.75
N PRO A 225 27.38 -47.98 15.76
CA PRO A 225 27.36 -49.25 15.02
C PRO A 225 28.65 -49.46 14.21
N ALA A 226 29.17 -50.69 14.23
CA ALA A 226 30.44 -51.09 13.62
C ALA A 226 30.39 -51.08 12.08
N GLY A 227 30.38 -49.87 11.51
CA GLY A 227 30.18 -49.60 10.09
C GLY A 227 29.71 -48.17 9.78
N ALA A 228 29.40 -47.35 10.79
CA ALA A 228 29.16 -45.92 10.59
C ALA A 228 30.41 -45.23 10.03
N GLU A 229 30.31 -44.66 8.83
CA GLU A 229 31.34 -43.78 8.29
C GLU A 229 31.20 -42.39 8.94
N PRO A 230 32.23 -41.84 9.61
CA PRO A 230 32.18 -40.45 10.07
C PRO A 230 32.16 -39.51 8.86
N LYS A 231 31.45 -38.38 8.96
CA LYS A 231 31.37 -37.38 7.89
C LYS A 231 32.79 -36.99 7.45
N VAL A 232 33.13 -37.29 6.19
CA VAL A 232 34.52 -37.24 5.71
C VAL A 232 35.04 -35.81 5.68
N GLU A 233 36.12 -35.55 6.44
CA GLU A 233 36.76 -34.24 6.49
C GLU A 233 37.39 -33.82 5.14
N GLU A 234 36.63 -33.11 4.31
CA GLU A 234 37.10 -31.77 3.97
C GLU A 234 37.04 -30.93 5.25
N LYS A 235 38.03 -30.06 5.49
CA LYS A 235 38.19 -29.36 6.78
C LYS A 235 37.11 -28.31 7.04
N LYS A 236 35.91 -28.77 7.40
CA LYS A 236 34.95 -27.97 8.14
C LYS A 236 35.52 -27.75 9.53
N SER A 237 35.88 -26.50 9.81
CA SER A 237 35.95 -26.02 11.18
C SER A 237 34.53 -26.00 11.76
N PHE A 238 34.37 -25.67 13.04
CA PHE A 238 33.07 -25.26 13.59
C PHE A 238 32.73 -23.81 13.14
N LEU A 239 33.02 -23.51 11.86
CA LEU A 239 32.92 -22.25 11.13
C LEU A 239 32.69 -22.60 9.65
N ASN A 240 31.42 -22.75 9.31
CA ASN A 240 30.82 -22.73 7.98
C ASN A 240 29.50 -21.99 8.24
N ASP A 241 29.42 -20.65 8.18
CA ASP A 241 30.16 -19.68 7.33
C ASP A 241 29.83 -19.83 5.82
N GLU A 242 28.77 -20.58 5.51
CA GLU A 242 27.66 -20.04 4.71
C GLU A 242 26.48 -19.98 5.70
N PRO A 243 25.97 -18.81 6.09
CA PRO A 243 24.83 -18.74 6.98
C PRO A 243 23.58 -19.24 6.25
N ASP A 244 22.62 -19.78 7.00
CA ASP A 244 21.39 -20.33 6.44
C ASP A 244 20.64 -19.24 5.65
N ASP A 245 20.48 -19.40 4.33
CA ASP A 245 19.88 -18.38 3.45
C ASP A 245 18.46 -18.02 3.90
N GLU A 246 17.73 -18.93 4.56
CA GLU A 246 16.41 -18.67 5.16
C GLU A 246 16.52 -17.79 6.42
N LEU A 247 17.49 -18.04 7.31
CA LEU A 247 17.77 -17.16 8.45
C LEU A 247 18.35 -15.81 8.04
N ILE A 248 19.13 -15.76 6.95
CA ILE A 248 19.58 -14.49 6.35
C ILE A 248 18.38 -13.70 5.85
N GLU A 249 17.46 -14.31 5.10
CA GLU A 249 16.31 -13.62 4.53
C GLU A 249 15.40 -13.07 5.64
N ILE A 250 15.07 -13.89 6.65
CA ILE A 250 14.31 -13.47 7.84
C ILE A 250 15.02 -12.32 8.59
N PHE A 251 16.31 -12.47 8.89
CA PHE A 251 17.08 -11.43 9.58
C PHE A 251 17.13 -10.12 8.77
N LEU A 252 17.26 -10.18 7.45
CA LEU A 252 17.34 -8.98 6.62
C LEU A 252 15.99 -8.29 6.45
N GLU A 253 14.87 -9.00 6.49
CA GLU A 253 13.54 -8.37 6.60
C GLU A 253 13.41 -7.64 7.94
N GLU A 254 13.66 -8.32 9.07
CA GLU A 254 13.48 -7.78 10.42
C GLU A 254 14.50 -6.66 10.77
N ALA A 255 15.76 -6.79 10.37
CA ALA A 255 16.82 -5.84 10.74
C ALA A 255 16.62 -4.43 10.15
N ASN A 256 15.90 -4.31 9.02
CA ASN A 256 15.56 -2.99 8.47
C ASN A 256 14.43 -2.32 9.26
N GLU A 257 13.46 -3.09 9.75
CA GLU A 257 12.38 -2.63 10.63
C GLU A 257 12.99 -2.13 11.96
N ILE A 258 13.73 -3.02 12.65
CA ILE A 258 14.42 -2.72 13.91
C ILE A 258 15.33 -1.48 13.81
N LEU A 259 16.11 -1.33 12.73
CA LEU A 259 17.02 -0.18 12.58
C LEU A 259 16.28 1.14 12.30
N ASN A 260 15.14 1.10 11.61
CA ASN A 260 14.34 2.30 11.38
C ASN A 260 13.69 2.79 12.68
N ASP A 261 13.12 1.89 13.47
CA ASP A 261 12.50 2.17 14.77
C ASP A 261 13.53 2.66 15.79
N SER A 262 14.75 2.09 15.75
CA SER A 262 15.85 2.48 16.63
C SER A 262 16.46 3.86 16.29
N ASP A 263 16.55 4.26 15.01
CA ASP A 263 16.89 5.65 14.62
C ASP A 263 15.76 6.63 14.98
N ALA A 264 14.50 6.19 14.92
CA ALA A 264 13.35 6.99 15.34
C ALA A 264 13.38 7.26 16.85
N ALA A 265 13.53 6.24 17.69
CA ALA A 265 13.63 6.39 19.14
C ALA A 265 14.90 7.16 19.59
N LEU A 266 16.03 7.00 18.90
CA LEU A 266 17.23 7.84 19.09
C LEU A 266 16.96 9.32 18.74
N PHE A 267 16.18 9.59 17.71
CA PHE A 267 15.78 10.95 17.35
C PHE A 267 14.78 11.56 18.34
N GLU A 268 13.84 10.77 18.85
CA GLU A 268 12.90 11.20 19.89
C GLU A 268 13.62 11.52 21.20
N TRP A 269 14.51 10.64 21.66
CA TRP A 269 15.40 10.89 22.80
C TRP A 269 16.20 12.18 22.66
N LYS A 270 16.76 12.42 21.46
CA LYS A 270 17.48 13.66 21.15
C LYS A 270 16.61 14.92 21.29
N ASN A 271 15.31 14.83 20.98
CA ASN A 271 14.38 15.94 21.12
C ASN A 271 13.95 16.14 22.58
N GLN A 272 13.72 15.06 23.34
CA GLN A 272 13.41 15.10 24.78
C GLN A 272 14.56 15.74 25.60
N ILE A 273 15.81 15.45 25.25
CA ILE A 273 17.00 16.14 25.80
C ILE A 273 16.98 17.66 25.48
N ALA A 274 16.39 18.06 24.34
CA ALA A 274 16.35 19.46 23.91
C ALA A 274 15.15 20.24 24.48
N SER A 275 14.05 19.57 24.86
CA SER A 275 12.92 20.15 25.59
C SER A 275 13.15 20.19 27.11
N GLY A 276 13.89 19.23 27.66
CA GLY A 276 14.13 19.07 29.10
C GLY A 276 13.10 18.16 29.77
N GLU A 277 12.67 17.11 29.07
CA GLU A 277 11.67 16.12 29.52
C GLU A 277 12.40 14.85 29.99
N ASP A 278 12.95 14.91 31.21
CA ASP A 278 13.87 13.91 31.76
C ASP A 278 13.28 12.49 31.84
N ASP A 279 12.00 12.36 32.23
CA ASP A 279 11.34 11.07 32.53
C ASP A 279 11.10 10.24 31.25
N ASP A 280 10.55 10.87 30.21
CA ASP A 280 10.36 10.24 28.88
C ASP A 280 11.69 9.90 28.20
N SER A 281 12.77 10.65 28.52
CA SER A 281 14.10 10.39 27.96
C SER A 281 14.67 9.02 28.35
N VAL A 282 14.37 8.53 29.56
CA VAL A 282 14.80 7.21 30.04
C VAL A 282 14.10 6.10 29.25
N ARG A 283 12.78 6.25 29.02
CA ARG A 283 11.98 5.32 28.22
C ARG A 283 12.56 5.16 26.81
N SER A 284 12.85 6.27 26.13
CA SER A 284 13.40 6.25 24.78
C SER A 284 14.75 5.51 24.71
N ILE A 285 15.62 5.66 25.72
CA ILE A 285 16.87 4.89 25.81
C ILE A 285 16.60 3.37 25.94
N MET A 286 15.64 2.97 26.78
CA MET A 286 15.30 1.56 26.99
C MET A 286 14.69 0.91 25.72
N GLU A 287 13.86 1.66 24.97
CA GLU A 287 13.34 1.20 23.68
C GLU A 287 14.49 1.03 22.66
N VAL A 288 15.40 2.01 22.55
CA VAL A 288 16.61 1.90 21.72
C VAL A 288 17.47 0.69 22.09
N GLN A 289 17.68 0.44 23.38
CA GLN A 289 18.42 -0.73 23.89
C GLN A 289 17.75 -2.05 23.49
N ARG A 290 16.42 -2.15 23.60
CA ARG A 290 15.64 -3.34 23.22
C ARG A 290 15.78 -3.65 21.72
N TYR A 291 15.71 -2.64 20.86
CA TYR A 291 15.94 -2.80 19.43
C TYR A 291 17.36 -3.31 19.13
N LEU A 292 18.39 -2.74 19.75
CA LEU A 292 19.78 -3.21 19.60
C LEU A 292 19.98 -4.65 20.12
N HIS A 293 19.32 -5.03 21.22
CA HIS A 293 19.39 -6.39 21.76
C HIS A 293 18.82 -7.42 20.77
N THR A 294 17.67 -7.10 20.16
CA THR A 294 17.02 -7.94 19.14
C THR A 294 17.90 -8.04 17.89
N LEU A 295 18.41 -6.90 17.39
CA LEU A 295 19.32 -6.84 16.24
C LEU A 295 20.60 -7.66 16.46
N LYS A 296 21.21 -7.56 17.66
CA LYS A 296 22.36 -8.38 18.08
C LYS A 296 22.03 -9.88 18.08
N GLY A 297 20.83 -10.25 18.54
CA GLY A 297 20.32 -11.62 18.56
C GLY A 297 20.17 -12.19 17.16
N GLY A 298 19.38 -11.55 16.31
CA GLY A 298 19.19 -11.95 14.90
C GLY A 298 20.50 -11.99 14.12
N ALA A 299 21.36 -10.97 14.27
CA ALA A 299 22.66 -10.93 13.62
C ALA A 299 23.59 -12.07 14.05
N LYS A 300 23.44 -12.58 15.28
CA LYS A 300 24.19 -13.74 15.77
C LYS A 300 23.61 -15.07 15.27
N MET A 301 22.30 -15.13 15.01
CA MET A 301 21.65 -16.32 14.41
C MET A 301 21.93 -16.43 12.90
N ALA A 302 22.02 -15.31 12.19
CA ALA A 302 22.42 -15.22 10.79
C ALA A 302 23.95 -15.09 10.55
N ASP A 303 24.77 -15.39 11.58
CA ASP A 303 26.25 -15.35 11.59
C ASP A 303 26.91 -14.04 11.09
N PHE A 304 26.15 -12.92 11.08
CA PHE A 304 26.65 -11.59 10.75
C PHE A 304 27.41 -10.97 11.93
N LYS A 305 28.52 -11.61 12.30
CA LYS A 305 29.34 -11.25 13.46
C LYS A 305 29.65 -9.76 13.56
N SER A 306 30.07 -9.10 12.47
CA SER A 306 30.44 -7.69 12.52
C SER A 306 29.28 -6.74 12.87
N ILE A 307 28.03 -7.14 12.57
CA ILE A 307 26.82 -6.43 13.02
C ILE A 307 26.60 -6.72 14.51
N SER A 308 26.65 -8.00 14.92
CA SER A 308 26.47 -8.41 16.33
C SER A 308 27.48 -7.75 17.28
N ASP A 309 28.76 -7.71 16.89
CA ASP A 309 29.86 -7.07 17.64
C ASP A 309 29.63 -5.55 17.82
N LEU A 310 29.10 -4.85 16.80
CA LEU A 310 28.84 -3.41 16.88
C LEU A 310 27.57 -3.11 17.70
N SER A 311 26.47 -3.85 17.47
CA SER A 311 25.24 -3.72 18.24
C SER A 311 25.46 -3.98 19.73
N HIS A 312 26.31 -4.96 20.09
CA HIS A 312 26.69 -5.25 21.47
C HIS A 312 27.39 -4.07 22.16
N GLU A 313 28.33 -3.41 21.50
CA GLU A 313 29.02 -2.25 22.09
C GLU A 313 28.12 -1.01 22.16
N MET A 314 27.16 -0.85 21.25
CA MET A 314 26.14 0.20 21.34
C MET A 314 25.16 -0.05 22.49
N GLU A 315 24.62 -1.27 22.62
CA GLU A 315 23.78 -1.69 23.75
C GLU A 315 24.49 -1.48 25.08
N SER A 316 25.78 -1.85 25.14
CA SER A 316 26.62 -1.64 26.32
C SER A 316 26.89 -0.16 26.60
N LEU A 317 26.96 0.70 25.58
CA LEU A 317 27.08 2.14 25.73
C LEU A 317 25.78 2.77 26.26
N PHE A 318 24.61 2.27 25.86
CA PHE A 318 23.32 2.73 26.41
C PHE A 318 23.13 2.31 27.88
N ILE A 319 23.64 1.15 28.29
CA ILE A 319 23.72 0.78 29.73
C ILE A 319 24.58 1.79 30.49
N ASP A 320 25.80 2.08 30.00
CA ASP A 320 26.69 3.07 30.62
C ASP A 320 26.07 4.50 30.65
N VAL A 321 25.09 4.82 29.79
CA VAL A 321 24.33 6.09 29.83
C VAL A 321 23.20 6.04 30.87
N LEU A 322 22.48 4.93 30.99
CA LEU A 322 21.42 4.73 32.01
C LEU A 322 21.99 4.73 33.44
N ASP A 323 23.20 4.18 33.63
CA ASP A 323 23.89 4.12 34.93
C ASP A 323 24.60 5.45 35.33
N ASP A 324 24.35 6.57 34.63
CA ASP A 324 25.08 7.86 34.77
C ASP A 324 26.62 7.76 34.55
N TYR A 325 27.13 6.66 33.99
CA TYR A 325 28.56 6.48 33.71
C TYR A 325 29.04 7.20 32.45
N VAL A 326 28.16 7.75 31.61
CA VAL A 326 28.50 8.54 30.41
C VAL A 326 27.63 9.79 30.32
N GLU A 327 28.23 10.97 30.45
CA GLU A 327 27.52 12.26 30.31
C GLU A 327 26.89 12.41 28.92
N ILE A 328 25.58 12.63 28.87
CA ILE A 328 24.84 12.92 27.62
C ILE A 328 25.36 14.23 27.01
N ASN A 329 25.98 14.15 25.82
CA ASN A 329 26.59 15.29 25.15
C ASN A 329 26.65 15.11 23.62
N ILE A 330 27.09 16.14 22.90
CA ILE A 330 27.12 16.14 21.42
C ILE A 330 28.12 15.12 20.85
N GLU A 331 29.27 14.88 21.51
CA GLU A 331 30.25 13.85 21.11
C GLU A 331 29.66 12.43 21.19
N LEU A 332 28.82 12.16 22.20
CA LEU A 332 28.03 10.92 22.31
C LEU A 332 26.97 10.81 21.20
N MET A 333 26.17 11.86 20.99
CA MET A 333 25.06 11.80 20.03
C MET A 333 25.55 11.70 18.57
N ASP A 334 26.62 12.42 18.22
CA ASP A 334 27.26 12.29 16.91
C ASP A 334 27.85 10.88 16.72
N LEU A 335 28.53 10.31 17.73
CA LEU A 335 29.04 8.92 17.70
C LEU A 335 27.93 7.88 17.52
N LEU A 336 26.82 8.00 18.25
CA LEU A 336 25.68 7.09 18.12
C LEU A 336 25.09 7.14 16.70
N ASN A 337 24.93 8.34 16.13
CA ASN A 337 24.47 8.51 14.74
C ASN A 337 25.44 7.86 13.74
N GLU A 338 26.76 7.99 13.91
CA GLU A 338 27.75 7.31 13.06
C GLU A 338 27.65 5.78 13.17
N CYS A 339 27.40 5.24 14.36
CA CYS A 339 27.23 3.80 14.57
C CYS A 339 25.94 3.26 13.94
N TYR A 340 24.81 3.97 14.04
CA TYR A 340 23.56 3.61 13.33
C TYR A 340 23.71 3.66 11.83
N ASP A 341 24.31 4.74 11.31
CA ASP A 341 24.57 4.86 9.87
C ASP A 341 25.50 3.74 9.40
N LEU A 342 26.44 3.27 10.22
CA LEU A 342 27.26 2.11 9.89
C LEU A 342 26.48 0.78 9.93
N LEU A 343 25.72 0.49 10.98
CA LEU A 343 24.88 -0.72 11.07
C LEU A 343 23.94 -0.86 9.87
N ALA A 344 23.24 0.22 9.50
CA ALA A 344 22.34 0.23 8.35
C ALA A 344 23.08 0.05 7.02
N ASN A 345 24.29 0.60 6.87
CA ASN A 345 25.15 0.31 5.71
C ASN A 345 25.64 -1.16 5.69
N MET A 346 25.81 -1.82 6.85
CA MET A 346 26.22 -3.23 6.94
C MET A 346 25.07 -4.18 6.57
N VAL A 347 23.86 -3.93 7.06
CA VAL A 347 22.63 -4.66 6.66
C VAL A 347 22.38 -4.51 5.15
N GLU A 348 22.49 -3.28 4.60
CA GLU A 348 22.34 -3.04 3.17
C GLU A 348 23.45 -3.71 2.33
N SER A 349 24.66 -3.85 2.87
CA SER A 349 25.75 -4.59 2.22
C SER A 349 25.48 -6.09 2.21
N ALA A 350 24.99 -6.65 3.33
CA ALA A 350 24.60 -8.06 3.44
C ALA A 350 23.47 -8.41 2.45
N ALA A 351 22.41 -7.61 2.39
CA ALA A 351 21.30 -7.80 1.45
C ALA A 351 21.73 -7.76 -0.03
N LYS A 352 22.79 -7.00 -0.35
CA LYS A 352 23.37 -6.95 -1.71
C LYS A 352 24.44 -8.02 -1.95
N LYS A 353 24.70 -8.91 -0.98
CA LYS A 353 25.81 -9.86 -0.91
C LYS A 353 27.17 -9.20 -1.27
N GLN A 354 27.42 -8.03 -0.68
CA GLN A 354 28.62 -7.20 -0.82
C GLN A 354 29.49 -7.24 0.45
N PRO A 355 30.81 -7.02 0.36
CA PRO A 355 31.68 -7.00 1.53
C PRO A 355 31.31 -5.86 2.48
N MET A 356 31.15 -6.18 3.76
CA MET A 356 30.78 -5.21 4.80
C MET A 356 31.89 -4.15 5.04
N PRO A 357 31.52 -2.92 5.41
CA PRO A 357 32.47 -1.91 5.89
C PRO A 357 33.06 -2.25 7.27
N GLU A 358 34.26 -1.73 7.58
CA GLU A 358 34.96 -1.97 8.85
C GLU A 358 34.31 -1.22 10.04
N CYS A 359 33.82 -1.94 11.04
CA CYS A 359 33.28 -1.38 12.30
C CYS A 359 34.32 -1.12 13.40
N SER A 360 35.57 -1.59 13.23
CA SER A 360 36.64 -1.53 14.24
C SER A 360 36.88 -0.14 14.82
N LYS A 361 36.84 0.92 14.00
CA LYS A 361 37.10 2.30 14.43
C LYS A 361 36.02 2.86 15.36
N LEU A 362 34.74 2.52 15.11
CA LEU A 362 33.64 2.96 15.95
C LEU A 362 33.59 2.15 17.25
N ILE A 363 33.90 0.85 17.19
CA ILE A 363 34.11 0.02 18.38
C ILE A 363 35.25 0.59 19.25
N GLU A 364 36.39 0.97 18.66
CA GLU A 364 37.48 1.65 19.38
C GLU A 364 37.06 3.02 19.96
N ALA A 365 36.19 3.78 19.27
CA ALA A 365 35.67 5.05 19.75
C ALA A 365 34.72 4.86 20.96
N ILE A 366 33.75 3.94 20.88
CA ILE A 366 32.85 3.56 21.99
C ILE A 366 33.70 3.12 23.19
N LEU A 367 34.60 2.16 23.00
CA LEU A 367 35.51 1.64 24.04
C LEU A 367 36.50 2.68 24.57
N THR A 368 36.64 3.84 23.92
CA THR A 368 37.44 4.98 24.41
C THR A 368 36.56 5.95 25.21
N LEU A 369 35.32 6.21 24.76
CA LEU A 369 34.35 7.04 25.47
C LEU A 369 34.04 6.44 26.85
N ARG A 370 33.65 5.16 26.89
CA ARG A 370 33.36 4.38 28.12
C ARG A 370 34.53 4.32 29.12
N LYS A 371 35.77 4.55 28.65
CA LYS A 371 36.98 4.60 29.49
C LYS A 371 37.37 6.01 29.95
N LYS A 372 36.84 7.07 29.35
CA LYS A 372 37.11 8.46 29.77
C LYS A 372 36.40 8.82 31.08
N THR A 373 35.25 8.20 31.35
CA THR A 373 34.26 8.71 32.30
C THR A 373 34.25 8.02 33.67
N VAL A 374 34.86 6.83 33.81
CA VAL A 374 34.98 6.11 35.09
C VAL A 374 35.76 6.96 36.12
N PRO A 375 35.15 7.38 37.25
CA PRO A 375 35.85 8.22 38.23
C PRO A 375 36.88 7.42 39.05
N GLU A 376 38.17 7.76 38.93
CA GLU A 376 39.30 7.07 39.59
C GLU A 376 39.38 7.35 41.12
N SER A 377 38.33 7.01 41.88
CA SER A 377 38.24 7.35 43.31
C SER A 377 37.43 6.37 44.18
N LYS A 378 37.75 5.06 44.13
CA LYS A 378 37.41 4.14 45.26
C LYS A 378 38.34 2.93 45.47
N ILE A 379 39.33 2.68 44.61
CA ILE A 379 40.18 1.47 44.65
C ILE A 379 41.49 1.68 45.43
N VAL A 380 41.44 2.14 46.68
CA VAL A 380 42.59 2.07 47.61
C VAL A 380 42.15 1.74 49.04
N LYS A 381 41.81 0.46 49.26
CA LYS A 381 42.08 -0.28 50.50
C LYS A 381 41.96 -1.79 50.25
N ASP A 382 42.61 -2.55 51.12
CA ASP A 382 42.46 -3.99 51.28
C ASP A 382 42.85 -4.86 50.05
N LEU A 383 43.97 -4.49 49.40
CA LEU A 383 44.76 -5.38 48.52
C LEU A 383 46.08 -5.79 49.20
N GLU A 384 46.00 -6.55 50.30
CA GLU A 384 47.19 -7.24 50.86
C GLU A 384 46.86 -8.52 51.67
N SER A 385 46.12 -9.48 51.09
CA SER A 385 46.29 -10.93 51.36
C SER A 385 45.36 -11.83 50.51
N ILE A 386 45.69 -13.12 50.48
CA ILE A 386 44.96 -14.28 49.89
C ILE A 386 45.16 -14.47 48.38
N GLU A 387 46.00 -15.47 48.05
CA GLU A 387 46.07 -16.14 46.74
C GLU A 387 45.10 -17.35 46.70
N ASP A 388 44.80 -17.86 45.49
CA ASP A 388 44.18 -19.15 45.20
C ASP A 388 42.86 -19.54 45.90
N LYS A 389 41.73 -19.12 45.30
CA LYS A 389 40.85 -20.03 44.50
C LYS A 389 39.61 -19.33 43.93
N PRO A 390 39.06 -19.81 42.80
CA PRO A 390 37.70 -19.48 42.38
C PRO A 390 36.69 -20.35 43.15
N GLU A 391 35.72 -19.72 43.78
CA GLU A 391 34.49 -20.34 44.30
C GLU A 391 33.33 -19.38 44.03
N GLU A 392 32.11 -19.90 43.96
CA GLU A 392 30.93 -19.17 43.49
C GLU A 392 30.51 -18.05 44.45
N THR A 393 29.87 -16.99 43.97
CA THR A 393 29.08 -16.10 44.84
C THR A 393 27.87 -15.54 44.09
N LYS A 394 26.69 -15.69 44.70
CA LYS A 394 25.43 -15.13 44.20
C LYS A 394 25.28 -13.68 44.64
N SER A 395 24.80 -12.83 43.74
CA SER A 395 24.02 -11.62 44.04
C SER A 395 22.88 -11.57 43.02
N ALA A 396 21.63 -11.81 43.41
CA ALA A 396 20.79 -10.83 44.10
C ALA A 396 20.49 -9.63 43.18
N GLN A 397 19.50 -9.81 42.32
CA GLN A 397 18.69 -8.71 41.82
C GLN A 397 17.60 -8.48 42.88
N GLU A 398 17.51 -7.26 43.40
CA GLU A 398 16.36 -6.85 44.22
C GLU A 398 15.25 -6.39 43.27
N GLU A 399 14.04 -6.91 43.44
CA GLU A 399 12.87 -6.45 42.72
C GLU A 399 12.49 -5.05 43.21
N VAL A 400 12.39 -4.09 42.28
CA VAL A 400 11.69 -2.83 42.51
C VAL A 400 10.40 -2.88 41.70
N LEU A 401 9.32 -3.33 42.32
CA LEU A 401 7.98 -3.14 41.78
C LEU A 401 7.70 -1.63 41.67
N LEU A 402 7.47 -1.17 40.44
CA LEU A 402 6.82 0.11 40.17
C LEU A 402 5.72 -0.12 39.13
N GLU A 403 4.49 -0.24 39.64
CA GLU A 403 3.27 -0.35 38.83
C GLU A 403 3.13 0.89 37.92
N THR A 404 3.40 0.71 36.63
CA THR A 404 3.04 1.69 35.60
C THR A 404 1.80 1.17 34.88
N ASN A 405 0.63 1.62 35.36
CA ASN A 405 -0.65 1.39 34.69
C ASN A 405 -0.67 2.12 33.33
N SER A 406 -0.08 1.48 32.32
CA SER A 406 -0.21 1.84 30.92
C SER A 406 -1.37 1.05 30.30
N ASP A 407 -2.58 1.44 30.71
CA ASP A 407 -3.83 1.15 29.99
C ASP A 407 -3.78 1.92 28.65
N ASP A 408 -2.91 1.50 27.72
CA ASP A 408 -2.92 1.98 26.34
C ASP A 408 -3.11 0.80 25.39
N SER A 409 -4.23 0.86 24.66
CA SER A 409 -4.87 -0.31 24.07
C SER A 409 -4.27 -0.68 22.72
N ASN A 410 -3.00 -1.07 22.72
CA ASN A 410 -2.34 -1.66 21.56
C ASN A 410 -2.85 -3.08 21.34
N LYS A 411 -4.12 -3.18 20.90
CA LYS A 411 -4.70 -4.42 20.39
C LYS A 411 -3.84 -4.90 19.23
N SER A 412 -3.12 -5.99 19.44
CA SER A 412 -2.43 -6.74 18.40
C SER A 412 -3.40 -7.00 17.25
N GLN A 413 -3.28 -6.22 16.18
CA GLN A 413 -4.05 -6.48 14.96
C GLN A 413 -3.39 -7.68 14.28
N ASP A 414 -4.18 -8.71 13.95
CA ASP A 414 -3.73 -9.88 13.19
C ASP A 414 -3.24 -9.46 11.79
N THR A 415 -1.97 -9.06 11.75
CA THR A 415 -1.33 -8.40 10.61
C THR A 415 -0.62 -9.44 9.76
N ILE A 416 -1.41 -10.10 8.91
CA ILE A 416 -0.88 -11.05 7.94
C ILE A 416 0.06 -10.32 6.98
N ARG A 417 1.38 -10.59 7.07
CA ARG A 417 2.38 -10.08 6.12
C ARG A 417 2.12 -10.70 4.75
N VAL A 418 1.76 -9.87 3.75
CA VAL A 418 1.48 -10.31 2.37
C VAL A 418 2.54 -9.78 1.42
N ARG A 419 3.13 -10.69 0.62
CA ARG A 419 4.12 -10.34 -0.42
C ARG A 419 3.55 -9.35 -1.44
N SER A 420 4.28 -8.26 -1.70
CA SER A 420 3.83 -7.15 -2.57
C SER A 420 3.37 -7.60 -3.96
N ASP A 421 4.08 -8.56 -4.57
CA ASP A 421 3.73 -9.14 -5.87
C ASP A 421 2.31 -9.76 -5.90
N LEU A 422 1.81 -10.29 -4.78
CA LEU A 422 0.46 -10.87 -4.73
C LEU A 422 -0.61 -9.76 -4.79
N LEU A 423 -0.42 -8.69 -4.00
CA LEU A 423 -1.30 -7.51 -4.05
C LEU A 423 -1.27 -6.86 -5.43
N ASP A 424 -0.11 -6.76 -6.06
CA ASP A 424 0.02 -6.29 -7.45
C ASP A 424 -0.75 -7.16 -8.44
N ASN A 425 -0.64 -8.49 -8.35
CA ASN A 425 -1.39 -9.39 -9.23
C ASN A 425 -2.90 -9.30 -9.00
N LEU A 426 -3.35 -9.09 -7.75
CA LEU A 426 -4.76 -8.87 -7.42
C LEU A 426 -5.28 -7.53 -7.97
N VAL A 427 -4.51 -6.43 -7.82
CA VAL A 427 -4.86 -5.10 -8.37
C VAL A 427 -4.93 -5.15 -9.91
N ASN A 428 -3.95 -5.78 -10.56
CA ASN A 428 -4.00 -6.00 -12.01
C ASN A 428 -5.22 -6.84 -12.43
N SER A 429 -5.56 -7.88 -11.65
CA SER A 429 -6.74 -8.71 -11.90
C SER A 429 -8.05 -7.94 -11.76
N ALA A 430 -8.18 -7.08 -10.73
CA ALA A 430 -9.34 -6.19 -10.58
C ALA A 430 -9.46 -5.21 -11.77
N GLY A 431 -8.32 -4.69 -12.25
CA GLY A 431 -8.25 -3.88 -13.47
C GLY A 431 -8.70 -4.65 -14.72
N GLU A 432 -8.28 -5.91 -14.88
CA GLU A 432 -8.76 -6.75 -15.99
C GLU A 432 -10.25 -7.10 -15.85
N VAL A 433 -10.78 -7.32 -14.65
CA VAL A 433 -12.23 -7.47 -14.41
C VAL A 433 -12.99 -6.21 -14.82
N SER A 434 -12.48 -5.00 -14.52
CA SER A 434 -13.05 -3.75 -15.04
C SER A 434 -13.03 -3.67 -16.59
N ILE A 435 -12.01 -4.23 -17.24
CA ILE A 435 -11.97 -4.36 -18.72
C ILE A 435 -13.00 -5.38 -19.22
N TYR A 436 -13.14 -6.56 -18.59
CA TYR A 436 -14.14 -7.56 -18.95
C TYR A 436 -15.59 -7.09 -18.71
N ARG A 437 -15.87 -6.38 -17.61
CA ARG A 437 -17.13 -5.65 -17.37
C ARG A 437 -17.43 -4.71 -18.53
N SER A 438 -16.44 -3.91 -18.94
CA SER A 438 -16.59 -2.92 -20.01
C SER A 438 -16.84 -3.58 -21.39
N ARG A 439 -16.29 -4.79 -21.64
CA ARG A 439 -16.64 -5.63 -22.81
C ARG A 439 -18.10 -6.06 -22.78
N MET A 440 -18.55 -6.58 -21.64
CA MET A 440 -19.92 -7.07 -21.48
C MET A 440 -20.95 -5.94 -21.61
N GLN A 441 -20.69 -4.75 -21.07
CA GLN A 441 -21.57 -3.59 -21.26
C GLN A 441 -21.65 -3.16 -22.74
N GLU A 442 -20.51 -3.10 -23.45
CA GLU A 442 -20.49 -2.75 -24.88
C GLU A 442 -21.25 -3.80 -25.73
N GLN A 443 -21.15 -5.08 -25.36
CA GLN A 443 -21.93 -6.16 -25.96
C GLN A 443 -23.43 -6.08 -25.62
N VAL A 444 -23.82 -5.82 -24.36
CA VAL A 444 -25.21 -5.63 -23.94
C VAL A 444 -25.85 -4.46 -24.68
N ASN A 445 -25.17 -3.31 -24.75
CA ASN A 445 -25.62 -2.14 -25.50
C ASN A 445 -25.82 -2.47 -27.00
N THR A 446 -24.93 -3.27 -27.59
CA THR A 446 -25.03 -3.72 -28.99
C THR A 446 -26.24 -4.64 -29.20
N VAL A 447 -26.49 -5.60 -28.31
CA VAL A 447 -27.66 -6.49 -28.42
C VAL A 447 -28.96 -5.71 -28.17
N ASN A 448 -28.97 -4.73 -27.27
CA ASN A 448 -30.11 -3.85 -27.04
C ASN A 448 -30.48 -3.05 -28.31
N GLY A 449 -29.49 -2.45 -28.98
CA GLY A 449 -29.68 -1.81 -30.28
C GLY A 449 -30.26 -2.76 -31.34
N ASN A 450 -29.73 -3.98 -31.45
CA ASN A 450 -30.25 -5.00 -32.36
C ASN A 450 -31.70 -5.43 -32.04
N LEU A 451 -32.10 -5.51 -30.75
CA LEU A 451 -33.49 -5.75 -30.37
C LEU A 451 -34.40 -4.56 -30.72
N GLY A 452 -33.90 -3.33 -30.65
CA GLY A 452 -34.59 -2.14 -31.15
C GLY A 452 -34.88 -2.21 -32.66
N GLU A 453 -33.89 -2.55 -33.47
CA GLU A 453 -34.07 -2.78 -34.92
C GLU A 453 -35.02 -3.95 -35.21
N LEU A 454 -34.96 -5.03 -34.42
CA LEU A 454 -35.87 -6.16 -34.51
C LEU A 454 -37.31 -5.73 -34.20
N ASN A 455 -37.55 -4.96 -33.14
CA ASN A 455 -38.87 -4.43 -32.78
C ASN A 455 -39.44 -3.54 -33.92
N GLN A 456 -38.63 -2.63 -34.47
CA GLN A 456 -39.03 -1.83 -35.63
C GLN A 456 -39.37 -2.70 -36.86
N THR A 457 -38.75 -3.87 -37.00
CA THR A 457 -38.97 -4.81 -38.10
C THR A 457 -40.22 -5.66 -37.89
N ILE A 458 -40.45 -6.16 -36.68
CA ILE A 458 -41.69 -6.81 -36.24
C ILE A 458 -42.87 -5.85 -36.41
N SER A 459 -42.74 -4.61 -35.97
CA SER A 459 -43.75 -3.55 -36.12
C SER A 459 -44.08 -3.22 -37.58
N ARG A 460 -43.10 -3.29 -38.49
CA ARG A 460 -43.32 -3.15 -39.94
C ARG A 460 -44.05 -4.35 -40.54
N LEU A 461 -43.65 -5.58 -40.19
CA LEU A 461 -44.33 -6.81 -40.62
C LEU A 461 -45.79 -6.87 -40.13
N LYS A 462 -46.03 -6.52 -38.86
CA LYS A 462 -47.36 -6.46 -38.23
C LYS A 462 -48.29 -5.41 -38.88
N ARG A 463 -47.72 -4.36 -39.50
CA ARG A 463 -48.45 -3.41 -40.34
C ARG A 463 -48.77 -4.02 -41.71
N GLN A 464 -47.77 -4.57 -42.40
CA GLN A 464 -47.92 -5.18 -43.73
C GLN A 464 -48.92 -6.34 -43.74
N LEU A 465 -48.98 -7.17 -42.69
CA LEU A 465 -49.99 -8.21 -42.53
C LEU A 465 -51.40 -7.64 -42.41
N ARG A 466 -51.61 -6.60 -41.59
CA ARG A 466 -52.90 -5.92 -41.46
C ARG A 466 -53.35 -5.26 -42.76
N ASP A 467 -52.43 -4.68 -43.51
CA ASP A 467 -52.71 -4.07 -44.81
C ASP A 467 -53.12 -5.15 -45.85
N LEU A 468 -52.46 -6.32 -45.82
CA LEU A 468 -52.80 -7.50 -46.65
C LEU A 468 -54.17 -8.09 -46.26
N GLU A 469 -54.46 -8.24 -44.97
CA GLU A 469 -55.76 -8.68 -44.47
C GLU A 469 -56.87 -7.71 -44.89
N ALA A 470 -56.64 -6.40 -44.79
CA ALA A 470 -57.58 -5.37 -45.24
C ALA A 470 -57.80 -5.37 -46.76
N GLU A 471 -56.75 -5.53 -47.57
CA GLU A 471 -56.89 -5.60 -49.04
C GLU A 471 -57.57 -6.89 -49.48
N THR A 472 -57.24 -8.04 -48.89
CA THR A 472 -57.88 -9.33 -49.25
C THR A 472 -59.36 -9.35 -48.88
N ASP A 473 -59.74 -8.86 -47.69
CA ASP A 473 -61.14 -8.63 -47.34
C ASP A 473 -61.82 -7.60 -48.26
N ALA A 474 -61.10 -6.61 -48.79
CA ALA A 474 -61.64 -5.67 -49.76
C ALA A 474 -61.86 -6.32 -51.14
N GLN A 475 -60.95 -7.16 -51.62
CA GLN A 475 -61.08 -7.90 -52.88
C GLN A 475 -62.25 -8.89 -52.83
N ILE A 476 -62.41 -9.65 -51.73
CA ILE A 476 -63.56 -10.54 -51.51
C ILE A 476 -64.88 -9.75 -51.56
N ARG A 477 -64.95 -8.60 -50.87
CA ARG A 477 -66.14 -7.72 -50.87
C ARG A 477 -66.39 -7.00 -52.21
N TYR A 478 -65.35 -6.77 -53.02
CA TYR A 478 -65.49 -6.21 -54.37
C TYR A 478 -65.99 -7.25 -55.37
N SER A 479 -65.49 -8.48 -55.30
CA SER A 479 -65.95 -9.60 -56.14
C SER A 479 -67.45 -9.88 -56.01
N HIS A 480 -68.04 -9.56 -54.86
CA HIS A 480 -69.48 -9.63 -54.58
C HIS A 480 -70.30 -8.42 -55.09
N LYS A 481 -69.68 -7.40 -55.70
CA LYS A 481 -70.36 -6.17 -56.16
C LYS A 481 -70.44 -6.00 -57.67
N ASP A 482 -69.49 -6.54 -58.45
CA ASP A 482 -69.62 -6.59 -59.92
C ASP A 482 -70.52 -7.76 -60.38
N SER A 483 -70.84 -8.71 -59.49
CA SER A 483 -71.70 -9.87 -59.74
C SER A 483 -73.20 -9.58 -59.64
N ASP A 484 -73.67 -8.43 -60.15
CA ASP A 484 -75.09 -8.03 -60.18
C ASP A 484 -75.82 -8.57 -61.45
N VAL A 485 -75.28 -9.65 -62.03
CA VAL A 485 -75.77 -10.38 -63.20
C VAL A 485 -75.83 -11.87 -62.86
N GLU A 486 -76.93 -12.52 -63.20
CA GLU A 486 -77.30 -13.89 -62.77
C GLU A 486 -76.22 -14.95 -63.08
N SER A 487 -75.42 -15.31 -62.06
CA SER A 487 -74.60 -16.53 -62.02
C SER A 487 -74.54 -17.06 -60.59
N GLU A 488 -74.73 -18.37 -60.42
CA GLU A 488 -74.86 -19.00 -59.10
C GLU A 488 -73.50 -19.35 -58.47
N GLY A 489 -73.21 -18.76 -57.31
CA GLY A 489 -72.20 -19.25 -56.38
C GLY A 489 -70.74 -18.88 -56.67
N TYR A 490 -69.92 -18.93 -55.62
CA TYR A 490 -68.46 -18.90 -55.72
C TYR A 490 -67.95 -20.11 -56.52
N ASP A 491 -66.88 -19.94 -57.31
CA ASP A 491 -66.06 -21.07 -57.75
C ASP A 491 -65.42 -21.73 -56.50
N PRO A 492 -65.59 -23.06 -56.28
CA PRO A 492 -64.89 -23.77 -55.21
C PRO A 492 -63.37 -23.55 -55.21
N LEU A 493 -62.74 -23.32 -56.37
CA LEU A 493 -61.31 -23.03 -56.50
C LEU A 493 -60.94 -21.62 -56.01
N GLU A 494 -61.84 -20.65 -56.15
CA GLU A 494 -61.65 -19.31 -55.56
C GLU A 494 -61.85 -19.36 -54.05
N MET A 495 -62.86 -20.08 -53.56
CA MET A 495 -63.07 -20.23 -52.11
C MET A 495 -61.91 -20.96 -51.42
N ASP A 496 -61.39 -22.04 -52.01
CA ASP A 496 -60.21 -22.73 -51.49
C ASP A 496 -58.99 -21.80 -51.47
N ARG A 497 -58.79 -21.00 -52.53
CA ARG A 497 -57.72 -19.98 -52.61
C ARG A 497 -57.83 -18.89 -51.54
N TYR A 498 -59.02 -18.30 -51.33
CA TYR A 498 -59.23 -17.28 -50.30
C TYR A 498 -59.09 -17.87 -48.89
N THR A 499 -59.62 -19.07 -48.66
CA THR A 499 -59.46 -19.80 -47.39
C THR A 499 -57.98 -20.06 -47.11
N LYS A 500 -57.21 -20.52 -48.10
CA LYS A 500 -55.76 -20.74 -47.98
C LYS A 500 -55.01 -19.45 -47.60
N MET A 501 -55.44 -18.33 -48.16
CA MET A 501 -54.83 -17.02 -47.90
C MET A 501 -55.13 -16.53 -46.47
N GLN A 502 -56.35 -16.72 -45.97
CA GLN A 502 -56.71 -16.41 -44.59
C GLN A 502 -56.03 -17.36 -43.57
N GLU A 503 -55.93 -18.66 -43.87
CA GLU A 503 -55.15 -19.62 -43.07
C GLU A 503 -53.67 -19.17 -42.93
N LEU A 504 -53.05 -18.81 -44.05
CA LEU A 504 -51.66 -18.36 -44.08
C LEU A 504 -51.47 -17.01 -43.38
N SER A 505 -52.36 -16.03 -43.58
CA SER A 505 -52.25 -14.74 -42.91
C SER A 505 -52.40 -14.88 -41.40
N LYS A 506 -53.37 -15.68 -40.93
CA LYS A 506 -53.54 -15.95 -39.50
C LYS A 506 -52.31 -16.61 -38.89
N SER A 507 -51.75 -17.63 -39.55
CA SER A 507 -50.54 -18.33 -39.09
C SER A 507 -49.29 -17.42 -39.08
N LEU A 508 -49.18 -16.48 -40.03
CA LEU A 508 -48.13 -15.46 -40.05
C LEU A 508 -48.33 -14.41 -38.94
N SER A 509 -49.56 -13.95 -38.71
CA SER A 509 -49.90 -13.02 -37.63
C SER A 509 -49.67 -13.63 -36.25
N GLU A 510 -49.97 -14.92 -36.06
CA GLU A 510 -49.60 -15.70 -34.86
C GLU A 510 -48.06 -15.77 -34.71
N SER A 511 -47.33 -16.13 -35.77
CA SER A 511 -45.85 -16.19 -35.75
C SER A 511 -45.17 -14.85 -35.46
N VAL A 512 -45.78 -13.72 -35.86
CA VAL A 512 -45.28 -12.38 -35.59
C VAL A 512 -45.53 -11.96 -34.13
N GLU A 513 -46.58 -12.46 -33.48
CA GLU A 513 -46.81 -12.26 -32.05
C GLU A 513 -45.90 -13.13 -31.18
N ASP A 514 -45.55 -14.35 -31.62
CA ASP A 514 -44.52 -15.18 -31.00
C ASP A 514 -43.14 -14.49 -31.06
N LEU A 515 -42.78 -13.92 -32.22
CA LEU A 515 -41.54 -13.12 -32.37
C LEU A 515 -41.54 -11.86 -31.48
N ASN A 516 -42.68 -11.19 -31.36
CA ASN A 516 -42.85 -10.04 -30.46
C ASN A 516 -42.67 -10.44 -28.99
N SER A 517 -43.22 -11.59 -28.59
CA SER A 517 -43.09 -12.14 -27.23
C SER A 517 -41.64 -12.55 -26.91
N LEU A 518 -40.94 -13.17 -27.87
CA LEU A 518 -39.51 -13.49 -27.74
C LEU A 518 -38.65 -12.23 -27.64
N GLN A 519 -38.95 -11.18 -28.43
CA GLN A 519 -38.23 -9.91 -28.34
C GLN A 519 -38.39 -9.25 -26.96
N GLY A 520 -39.60 -9.30 -26.38
CA GLY A 520 -39.87 -8.84 -25.01
C GLY A 520 -39.02 -9.59 -23.98
N LEU A 521 -39.09 -10.92 -23.97
CA LEU A 521 -38.31 -11.77 -23.05
C LEU A 521 -36.79 -11.53 -23.16
N MET A 522 -36.27 -11.33 -24.37
CA MET A 522 -34.85 -10.98 -24.56
C MET A 522 -34.52 -9.57 -24.07
N GLY A 523 -35.46 -8.61 -24.16
CA GLY A 523 -35.32 -7.27 -23.61
C GLY A 523 -35.24 -7.27 -22.08
N ASP A 524 -36.13 -8.02 -21.42
CA ASP A 524 -36.11 -8.19 -19.96
C ASP A 524 -34.79 -8.83 -19.50
N GLN A 525 -34.32 -9.89 -20.18
CA GLN A 525 -33.02 -10.52 -19.88
C GLN A 525 -31.82 -9.59 -20.07
N LEU A 526 -31.84 -8.65 -21.02
CA LEU A 526 -30.79 -7.64 -21.14
C LEU A 526 -30.82 -6.64 -19.98
N LYS A 527 -32.01 -6.25 -19.51
CA LYS A 527 -32.18 -5.32 -18.39
C LYS A 527 -31.73 -5.93 -17.07
N ASP A 528 -32.00 -7.22 -16.85
CA ASP A 528 -31.43 -7.98 -15.73
C ASP A 528 -29.90 -8.08 -15.84
N SER A 529 -29.36 -8.32 -17.05
CA SER A 529 -27.92 -8.39 -17.30
C SER A 529 -27.21 -7.05 -17.04
N GLU A 530 -27.81 -5.93 -17.45
CA GLU A 530 -27.32 -4.58 -17.17
C GLU A 530 -27.34 -4.27 -15.66
N THR A 531 -28.41 -4.68 -14.96
CA THR A 531 -28.52 -4.55 -13.50
C THR A 531 -27.42 -5.34 -12.78
N LEU A 532 -27.12 -6.56 -13.23
CA LEU A 532 -26.04 -7.39 -12.71
C LEU A 532 -24.65 -6.80 -13.00
N LEU A 533 -24.42 -6.20 -14.19
CA LEU A 533 -23.17 -5.51 -14.52
C LEU A 533 -22.95 -4.26 -13.63
N LEU A 534 -24.02 -3.52 -13.31
CA LEU A 534 -23.97 -2.39 -12.37
C LEU A 534 -23.66 -2.86 -10.93
N GLN A 535 -24.24 -3.97 -10.48
CA GLN A 535 -23.92 -4.55 -9.17
C GLN A 535 -22.48 -5.08 -9.11
N GLN A 536 -22.03 -5.80 -10.14
CA GLN A 536 -20.64 -6.25 -10.28
C GLN A 536 -19.67 -5.07 -10.28
N SER A 537 -20.03 -3.95 -10.92
CA SER A 537 -19.19 -2.75 -10.95
C SER A 537 -18.92 -2.20 -9.56
N ARG A 538 -19.93 -2.13 -8.68
CA ARG A 538 -19.75 -1.66 -7.30
C ARG A 538 -18.78 -2.56 -6.53
N ILE A 539 -19.04 -3.87 -6.55
CA ILE A 539 -18.20 -4.87 -5.89
C ILE A 539 -16.75 -4.82 -6.39
N ASN A 540 -16.51 -4.58 -7.69
CA ASN A 540 -15.14 -4.47 -8.21
C ASN A 540 -14.44 -3.17 -7.78
N THR A 541 -15.18 -2.06 -7.64
CA THR A 541 -14.66 -0.81 -7.05
C THR A 541 -14.36 -0.99 -5.56
N ASP A 542 -15.28 -1.57 -4.78
CA ASP A 542 -15.10 -1.84 -3.35
C ASP A 542 -13.86 -2.73 -3.09
N LEU A 543 -13.69 -3.77 -3.93
CA LEU A 543 -12.53 -4.66 -3.92
C LEU A 543 -11.23 -3.92 -4.32
N GLN A 544 -11.28 -3.07 -5.34
CA GLN A 544 -10.13 -2.28 -5.78
C GLN A 544 -9.69 -1.27 -4.72
N ASP A 545 -10.62 -0.54 -4.11
CA ASP A 545 -10.36 0.39 -3.01
C ASP A 545 -9.89 -0.33 -1.74
N GLY A 546 -10.34 -1.58 -1.52
CA GLY A 546 -9.80 -2.48 -0.50
C GLY A 546 -8.32 -2.78 -0.76
N LEU A 547 -7.99 -3.33 -1.93
CA LEU A 547 -6.61 -3.67 -2.32
C LEU A 547 -5.67 -2.47 -2.34
N ILE A 548 -6.15 -1.29 -2.77
CA ILE A 548 -5.37 -0.05 -2.75
C ILE A 548 -5.00 0.32 -1.31
N ARG A 549 -5.96 0.26 -0.36
CA ARG A 549 -5.68 0.49 1.07
C ARG A 549 -4.73 -0.56 1.65
N SER A 550 -4.88 -1.84 1.30
CA SER A 550 -3.93 -2.91 1.68
C SER A 550 -2.51 -2.72 1.12
N ARG A 551 -2.32 -1.77 0.18
CA ARG A 551 -1.05 -1.46 -0.49
C ARG A 551 -0.49 -0.07 -0.11
N MET A 552 -1.18 0.66 0.76
CA MET A 552 -0.73 1.94 1.30
C MET A 552 0.34 1.73 2.37
N VAL A 553 1.35 2.59 2.37
CA VAL A 553 2.41 2.64 3.38
C VAL A 553 2.56 4.10 3.84
N ARG A 554 2.76 4.32 5.16
CA ARG A 554 3.00 5.66 5.70
C ARG A 554 4.37 6.18 5.29
N PHE A 555 4.47 7.47 4.95
CA PHE A 555 5.73 8.08 4.55
C PHE A 555 6.81 8.03 5.64
N SER A 556 6.42 7.95 6.92
CA SER A 556 7.30 7.75 8.07
C SER A 556 8.30 6.59 7.90
N SER A 557 7.91 5.52 7.19
CA SER A 557 8.78 4.37 6.86
C SER A 557 10.08 4.74 6.14
N LEU A 558 10.15 5.90 5.47
CA LEU A 558 11.36 6.38 4.78
C LEU A 558 12.16 7.41 5.58
N VAL A 559 11.62 7.93 6.69
CA VAL A 559 12.18 9.09 7.40
C VAL A 559 13.61 8.84 7.89
N SER A 560 13.85 7.71 8.58
CA SER A 560 15.16 7.32 9.10
C SER A 560 16.20 7.17 7.97
N ARG A 561 15.82 6.55 6.84
CA ARG A 561 16.67 6.43 5.64
C ARG A 561 17.00 7.79 5.02
N LEU A 562 16.03 8.69 4.87
CA LEU A 562 16.25 10.01 4.29
C LEU A 562 17.11 10.90 5.22
N ARG A 563 16.95 10.78 6.56
CA ARG A 563 17.84 11.42 7.56
C ARG A 563 19.28 10.95 7.38
N ARG A 564 19.53 9.62 7.37
CA ARG A 564 20.86 9.01 7.11
C ARG A 564 21.52 9.54 5.83
N ILE A 565 20.76 9.70 4.75
CA ILE A 565 21.28 10.19 3.47
C ILE A 565 21.63 11.70 3.53
N VAL A 566 20.89 12.50 4.31
CA VAL A 566 21.25 13.89 4.63
C VAL A 566 22.47 13.97 5.55
N ARG A 567 22.60 13.10 6.57
CA ARG A 567 23.81 12.97 7.42
C ARG A 567 25.04 12.68 6.55
N GLN A 568 24.97 11.64 5.72
CA GLN A 568 26.07 11.23 4.85
C GLN A 568 26.47 12.34 3.85
N ALA A 569 25.50 12.93 3.13
CA ALA A 569 25.79 13.99 2.17
C ALA A 569 26.32 15.28 2.83
N SER A 570 25.87 15.60 4.05
CA SER A 570 26.41 16.70 4.86
C SER A 570 27.90 16.48 5.18
N ASN A 571 28.27 15.25 5.54
CA ASN A 571 29.66 14.86 5.83
C ASN A 571 30.54 14.80 4.56
N ASP A 572 30.04 14.23 3.46
CA ASP A 572 30.72 14.20 2.14
C ASP A 572 31.12 15.61 1.66
N ILE A 573 30.26 16.61 1.93
CA ILE A 573 30.33 17.96 1.34
C ILE A 573 30.89 19.00 2.34
N GLY A 574 30.93 18.67 3.64
CA GLY A 574 31.44 19.56 4.70
C GLY A 574 30.49 20.71 5.05
N LYS A 575 29.18 20.50 4.95
CA LYS A 575 28.13 21.48 5.30
C LYS A 575 27.13 20.84 6.27
N LYS A 576 26.79 21.51 7.37
CA LYS A 576 25.77 20.99 8.30
C LYS A 576 24.36 21.34 7.83
N ALA A 577 23.52 20.32 7.66
CA ALA A 577 22.10 20.46 7.37
C ALA A 577 21.25 19.58 8.31
N GLU A 578 20.02 19.99 8.53
CA GLU A 578 18.99 19.36 9.35
C GLU A 578 17.76 19.09 8.48
N LEU A 579 17.14 17.92 8.66
CA LEU A 579 16.01 17.46 7.85
C LEU A 579 14.74 17.41 8.71
N ILE A 580 13.76 18.24 8.35
CA ILE A 580 12.45 18.35 9.00
C ILE A 580 11.40 17.72 8.08
N PHE A 581 10.48 16.96 8.67
CA PHE A 581 9.34 16.38 7.96
C PHE A 581 8.03 17.06 8.38
N ILE A 582 7.09 17.14 7.44
CA ILE A 582 5.71 17.58 7.65
C ILE A 582 4.84 16.60 6.88
N GLY A 583 3.81 16.04 7.53
CA GLY A 583 2.91 15.09 6.88
C GLY A 583 3.46 13.66 6.76
N GLU A 584 4.41 13.25 7.61
CA GLU A 584 4.99 11.89 7.57
C GLU A 584 3.98 10.77 7.90
N GLU A 585 2.86 11.12 8.53
CA GLU A 585 1.72 10.24 8.78
C GLU A 585 0.90 9.90 7.51
N ASN A 586 1.11 10.62 6.40
CA ASN A 586 0.32 10.42 5.18
C ASN A 586 0.66 9.10 4.48
N GLU A 587 -0.39 8.44 3.98
CA GLU A 587 -0.34 7.18 3.25
C GLU A 587 -0.06 7.39 1.75
N ILE A 588 0.86 6.58 1.20
CA ILE A 588 1.29 6.59 -0.20
C ILE A 588 1.25 5.15 -0.76
N ASP A 589 0.84 4.98 -2.01
CA ASP A 589 0.94 3.71 -2.75
C ASP A 589 2.41 3.25 -2.77
N ASN A 590 2.68 2.04 -2.26
CA ASN A 590 4.06 1.57 -2.08
C ASN A 590 4.92 1.64 -3.36
N LYS A 591 4.33 1.48 -4.55
CA LYS A 591 5.09 1.59 -5.81
C LYS A 591 5.43 3.01 -6.23
N VAL A 592 4.62 3.99 -5.80
CA VAL A 592 4.94 5.41 -5.94
C VAL A 592 6.06 5.76 -4.97
N LEU A 593 5.96 5.29 -3.72
CA LEU A 593 6.95 5.48 -2.66
C LEU A 593 8.34 4.92 -3.05
N ASP A 594 8.41 3.63 -3.44
CA ASP A 594 9.61 2.94 -3.90
C ASP A 594 10.32 3.65 -5.06
N ARG A 595 9.55 4.12 -6.06
CA ARG A 595 10.14 4.80 -7.23
C ARG A 595 10.49 6.26 -6.96
N MET A 596 9.89 6.88 -5.95
CA MET A 596 10.25 8.24 -5.51
C MET A 596 11.48 8.30 -4.61
N LEU A 597 11.95 7.18 -4.03
CA LEU A 597 13.17 7.14 -3.23
C LEU A 597 14.38 7.78 -3.94
N ALA A 598 14.83 7.24 -5.07
CA ALA A 598 16.00 7.75 -5.77
C ALA A 598 15.85 9.21 -6.28
N PRO A 599 14.68 9.65 -6.78
CA PRO A 599 14.34 11.06 -6.98
C PRO A 599 14.53 11.94 -5.73
N LEU A 600 14.02 11.53 -4.56
CA LEU A 600 14.12 12.28 -3.31
C LEU A 600 15.57 12.32 -2.79
N GLU A 601 16.29 11.19 -2.82
CA GLU A 601 17.73 11.12 -2.50
C GLU A 601 18.55 12.11 -3.35
N HIS A 602 18.21 12.26 -4.64
CA HIS A 602 18.87 13.21 -5.54
C HIS A 602 18.51 14.67 -5.21
N LEU A 603 17.23 14.97 -4.93
CA LEU A 603 16.80 16.32 -4.52
C LEU A 603 17.47 16.75 -3.21
N LEU A 604 17.47 15.90 -2.18
CA LEU A 604 18.13 16.17 -0.90
C LEU A 604 19.64 16.39 -1.06
N ARG A 605 20.33 15.53 -1.84
CA ARG A 605 21.77 15.71 -2.13
C ARG A 605 22.04 17.02 -2.90
N ASN A 606 21.16 17.44 -3.80
CA ASN A 606 21.28 18.71 -4.52
C ASN A 606 21.05 19.93 -3.61
N SER A 607 20.07 19.90 -2.71
CA SER A 607 19.85 20.95 -1.71
C SER A 607 21.07 21.10 -0.79
N ILE A 608 21.75 20.01 -0.38
CA ILE A 608 23.00 20.11 0.37
C ILE A 608 24.16 20.61 -0.51
N ALA A 609 24.34 20.06 -1.72
CA ALA A 609 25.46 20.37 -2.60
C ALA A 609 25.44 21.82 -3.11
N HIS A 610 24.27 22.31 -3.52
CA HIS A 610 24.11 23.58 -4.23
C HIS A 610 23.21 24.60 -3.51
N GLY A 611 22.14 24.16 -2.84
CA GLY A 611 21.25 25.05 -2.08
C GLY A 611 21.92 25.65 -0.84
N VAL A 612 22.21 24.81 0.16
CA VAL A 612 22.80 25.18 1.45
C VAL A 612 24.17 25.84 1.26
N GLU A 613 24.32 27.04 1.81
CA GLU A 613 25.56 27.83 1.79
C GLU A 613 26.59 27.28 2.79
N ASN A 614 27.88 27.64 2.67
CA ASN A 614 28.86 27.27 3.70
C ASN A 614 28.67 28.12 4.98
N LEU A 615 29.27 27.68 6.09
CA LEU A 615 29.11 28.32 7.41
C LEU A 615 29.45 29.81 7.43
N GLN A 616 30.52 30.25 6.74
CA GLN A 616 30.90 31.67 6.72
C GLN A 616 29.90 32.50 5.90
N ASP A 617 29.44 31.97 4.76
CA ASP A 617 28.42 32.62 3.95
C ASP A 617 27.08 32.72 4.71
N ARG A 618 26.64 31.65 5.40
CA ARG A 618 25.41 31.64 6.22
C ARG A 618 25.46 32.69 7.33
N ILE A 619 26.56 32.74 8.09
CA ILE A 619 26.77 33.76 9.14
C ILE A 619 26.79 35.17 8.52
N SER A 620 27.44 35.38 7.37
CA SER A 620 27.46 36.68 6.68
C SER A 620 26.08 37.15 6.20
N ARG A 621 25.16 36.20 5.99
CA ARG A 621 23.77 36.41 5.53
C ARG A 621 22.76 36.40 6.70
N ASN A 622 23.21 36.41 7.95
CA ASN A 622 22.37 36.31 9.17
C ASN A 622 21.47 35.05 9.23
N LYS A 623 21.91 33.93 8.64
CA LYS A 623 21.21 32.64 8.75
C LYS A 623 21.72 31.80 9.93
N ARG A 624 20.92 30.81 10.36
CA ARG A 624 21.34 29.79 11.33
C ARG A 624 22.57 29.04 10.81
N GLU A 625 23.48 28.63 11.70
CA GLU A 625 24.73 27.95 11.32
C GLU A 625 24.49 26.61 10.59
N ILE A 626 23.43 25.90 11.00
CA ILE A 626 22.91 24.70 10.35
C ILE A 626 21.89 25.11 9.29
N GLY A 627 21.93 24.49 8.11
CA GLY A 627 20.91 24.61 7.06
C GLY A 627 19.65 23.80 7.39
N THR A 628 18.47 24.30 7.04
CA THR A 628 17.24 23.52 7.16
C THR A 628 16.76 23.08 5.79
N ILE A 629 16.46 21.78 5.69
CA ILE A 629 15.76 21.17 4.57
C ILE A 629 14.43 20.64 5.12
N THR A 630 13.32 20.90 4.42
CA THR A 630 11.98 20.48 4.81
C THR A 630 11.39 19.60 3.72
N VAL A 631 10.92 18.42 4.08
CA VAL A 631 10.12 17.53 3.23
C VAL A 631 8.68 17.58 3.71
N ASP A 632 7.79 18.06 2.86
CA ASP A 632 6.38 18.29 3.17
C ASP A 632 5.50 17.46 2.25
N VAL A 633 4.78 16.49 2.82
CA VAL A 633 3.96 15.49 2.14
C VAL A 633 2.50 15.77 2.44
N LYS A 634 1.68 15.97 1.40
CA LYS A 634 0.25 16.28 1.52
C LYS A 634 -0.57 15.55 0.46
N ARG A 635 -1.82 15.27 0.77
CA ARG A 635 -2.80 14.76 -0.21
C ARG A 635 -3.70 15.89 -0.71
N GLU A 636 -3.64 16.18 -2.01
CA GLU A 636 -4.53 17.11 -2.70
C GLU A 636 -5.57 16.32 -3.51
N GLY A 637 -6.55 15.75 -2.80
CA GLY A 637 -7.66 14.99 -3.39
C GLY A 637 -7.22 13.66 -4.03
N ALA A 638 -7.00 13.68 -5.34
CA ALA A 638 -6.55 12.53 -6.14
C ALA A 638 -5.02 12.50 -6.34
N ASP A 639 -4.32 13.58 -6.00
CA ASP A 639 -2.86 13.67 -6.08
C ASP A 639 -2.21 13.65 -4.68
N ILE A 640 -0.98 13.17 -4.63
CA ILE A 640 -0.03 13.33 -3.53
C ILE A 640 0.98 14.39 -3.96
N VAL A 641 1.15 15.41 -3.13
CA VAL A 641 2.12 16.47 -3.30
C VAL A 641 3.26 16.25 -2.32
N ILE A 642 4.45 15.95 -2.85
CA ILE A 642 5.69 15.86 -2.08
C ILE A 642 6.55 17.06 -2.46
N SER A 643 6.75 17.99 -1.53
CA SER A 643 7.66 19.12 -1.73
C SER A 643 8.92 19.00 -0.90
N VAL A 644 10.06 19.41 -1.48
CA VAL A 644 11.38 19.41 -0.85
C VAL A 644 11.92 20.83 -0.93
N ALA A 645 12.08 21.49 0.22
CA ALA A 645 12.52 22.88 0.32
C ALA A 645 13.81 23.02 1.12
N ASP A 646 14.69 23.95 0.75
CA ASP A 646 15.88 24.35 1.51
C ASP A 646 15.88 25.84 1.85
N ASP A 647 16.54 26.22 2.95
CA ASP A 647 16.78 27.61 3.36
C ASP A 647 18.05 28.24 2.71
N GLY A 648 18.43 27.71 1.55
CA GLY A 648 19.71 27.93 0.90
C GLY A 648 19.89 29.27 0.19
N SER A 649 20.90 29.33 -0.68
CA SER A 649 21.18 30.51 -1.52
C SER A 649 20.12 30.78 -2.59
N GLY A 650 19.25 29.81 -2.87
CA GLY A 650 18.32 29.85 -4.00
C GLY A 650 19.04 29.77 -5.35
N VAL A 651 18.25 29.77 -6.43
CA VAL A 651 18.78 29.65 -7.78
C VAL A 651 19.31 31.00 -8.29
N ASP A 652 20.49 30.97 -8.89
CA ASP A 652 21.07 32.13 -9.59
C ASP A 652 20.45 32.26 -10.99
N ILE A 653 19.38 33.06 -11.07
CA ILE A 653 18.60 33.30 -12.30
C ILE A 653 19.47 33.93 -13.41
N GLU A 654 20.49 34.72 -13.07
CA GLU A 654 21.42 35.25 -14.08
C GLU A 654 22.27 34.16 -14.71
N LYS A 655 22.81 33.21 -13.91
CA LYS A 655 23.54 32.04 -14.45
C LYS A 655 22.62 31.18 -15.31
N VAL A 656 21.38 30.93 -14.87
CA VAL A 656 20.38 30.17 -15.64
C VAL A 656 20.09 30.86 -16.98
N ARG A 657 19.81 32.17 -16.98
CA ARG A 657 19.55 32.95 -18.21
C ARG A 657 20.75 32.94 -19.16
N ARG A 658 21.98 33.14 -18.66
CA ARG A 658 23.21 33.02 -19.48
C ARG A 658 23.37 31.61 -20.06
N ARG A 659 23.08 30.57 -19.28
CA ARG A 659 23.18 29.18 -19.73
C ARG A 659 22.13 28.80 -20.78
N ALA A 660 20.93 29.35 -20.68
CA ALA A 660 19.88 29.19 -21.69
C ALA A 660 20.25 29.88 -23.02
N LEU A 661 20.91 31.06 -22.96
CA LEU A 661 21.47 31.74 -24.13
C LEU A 661 22.62 30.94 -24.76
N ASP A 662 23.57 30.42 -23.98
CA ASP A 662 24.67 29.55 -24.46
C ASP A 662 24.16 28.29 -25.20
N LEU A 663 23.02 27.74 -24.75
CA LEU A 663 22.39 26.54 -25.31
C LEU A 663 21.44 26.86 -26.47
N GLY A 664 21.17 28.14 -26.77
CA GLY A 664 20.23 28.56 -27.81
C GLY A 664 18.75 28.29 -27.49
N ILE A 665 18.40 28.14 -26.22
CA ILE A 665 17.02 27.87 -25.75
C ILE A 665 16.21 29.17 -25.65
N ILE A 666 16.87 30.30 -25.43
CA ILE A 666 16.29 31.65 -25.38
C ILE A 666 17.08 32.55 -26.35
N GLU A 667 16.40 33.49 -27.01
CA GLU A 667 17.06 34.58 -27.76
C GLU A 667 17.27 35.81 -26.89
N GLU A 668 18.40 36.52 -27.08
CA GLU A 668 18.84 37.70 -26.30
C GLU A 668 17.84 38.89 -26.31
N LEU A 669 16.84 38.86 -27.20
CA LEU A 669 15.81 39.89 -27.35
C LEU A 669 14.54 39.65 -26.51
N PHE A 670 14.33 38.45 -25.96
CA PHE A 670 13.13 38.12 -25.18
C PHE A 670 13.39 38.18 -23.67
N ASN A 671 12.65 39.04 -22.98
CA ASN A 671 12.67 39.12 -21.51
C ASN A 671 11.76 38.05 -20.89
N VAL A 672 12.28 36.82 -20.84
CA VAL A 672 11.57 35.66 -20.26
C VAL A 672 11.36 35.84 -18.74
N PRO A 673 10.14 35.57 -18.22
CA PRO A 673 9.83 35.56 -16.79
C PRO A 673 10.76 34.71 -15.93
N GLU A 674 10.85 35.04 -14.64
CA GLU A 674 11.73 34.33 -13.71
C GLU A 674 11.25 32.90 -13.41
N GLN A 675 9.93 32.66 -13.36
CA GLN A 675 9.38 31.31 -13.20
C GLN A 675 9.69 30.41 -14.40
N ASP A 676 9.51 30.90 -15.63
CA ASP A 676 9.82 30.14 -16.85
C ASP A 676 11.32 29.81 -16.95
N LEU A 677 12.18 30.74 -16.53
CA LEU A 677 13.63 30.50 -16.40
C LEU A 677 13.94 29.41 -15.37
N LEU A 678 13.23 29.33 -14.24
CA LEU A 678 13.36 28.23 -13.28
C LEU A 678 12.89 26.90 -13.88
N GLN A 679 11.82 26.88 -14.68
CA GLN A 679 11.34 25.65 -15.33
C GLN A 679 12.37 25.06 -16.31
N LEU A 680 13.19 25.87 -16.99
CA LEU A 680 14.25 25.36 -17.89
C LEU A 680 15.29 24.45 -17.21
N ILE A 681 15.43 24.52 -15.89
CA ILE A 681 16.35 23.67 -15.11
C ILE A 681 15.87 22.20 -15.13
N LEU A 682 14.60 21.96 -15.45
CA LEU A 682 13.98 20.64 -15.58
C LEU A 682 14.19 20.03 -16.98
N GLU A 683 14.70 20.77 -17.97
CA GLU A 683 14.86 20.25 -19.33
C GLU A 683 16.11 19.35 -19.49
N PRO A 684 16.04 18.25 -20.25
CA PRO A 684 17.13 17.29 -20.36
C PRO A 684 18.43 17.91 -20.89
N GLY A 685 19.52 17.77 -20.13
CA GLY A 685 20.82 18.35 -20.45
C GLY A 685 21.02 19.78 -19.98
N PHE A 686 20.01 20.44 -19.38
CA PHE A 686 20.22 21.72 -18.73
C PHE A 686 21.00 21.52 -17.42
N SER A 687 22.21 22.08 -17.35
CA SER A 687 23.00 22.09 -16.13
C SER A 687 23.81 23.38 -16.03
N THR A 688 23.80 23.95 -14.82
CA THR A 688 24.53 25.16 -14.43
C THR A 688 25.93 24.88 -13.88
N ALA A 689 26.33 23.60 -13.76
CA ALA A 689 27.64 23.21 -13.27
C ALA A 689 28.70 23.25 -14.40
N GLU A 690 29.78 24.01 -14.18
CA GLU A 690 30.92 24.11 -15.12
C GLU A 690 31.76 22.81 -15.19
N SER A 691 31.57 21.88 -14.24
CA SER A 691 32.21 20.56 -14.25
C SER A 691 31.27 19.48 -13.70
N VAL A 692 31.28 18.30 -14.34
CA VAL A 692 30.56 17.11 -13.85
C VAL A 692 31.27 16.60 -12.59
N SER A 693 30.65 16.76 -11.42
CA SER A 693 31.24 16.27 -10.17
C SER A 693 31.12 14.73 -10.10
N GLN A 694 32.22 14.06 -9.76
CA GLN A 694 32.26 12.58 -9.67
C GLN A 694 31.57 12.02 -8.41
N ILE A 695 31.00 12.90 -7.58
CA ILE A 695 30.45 12.58 -6.26
C ILE A 695 29.07 11.88 -6.38
N SER A 696 28.37 12.08 -7.51
CA SER A 696 27.22 11.24 -7.90
C SER A 696 27.69 10.25 -8.99
N GLY A 697 27.84 8.98 -8.61
CA GLY A 697 28.59 7.95 -9.35
C GLY A 697 28.11 7.54 -10.75
N ARG A 698 27.17 8.29 -11.36
CA ARG A 698 26.73 8.12 -12.76
C ARG A 698 26.61 9.42 -13.55
N GLY A 699 26.94 10.59 -12.98
CA GLY A 699 26.82 11.88 -13.69
C GLY A 699 25.37 12.27 -14.01
N VAL A 700 24.45 11.90 -13.13
CA VAL A 700 23.00 12.15 -13.23
C VAL A 700 22.66 13.58 -12.80
N GLY A 701 21.77 14.25 -13.52
CA GLY A 701 21.21 15.55 -13.14
C GLY A 701 19.73 15.46 -12.75
N LEU A 702 19.09 16.63 -12.70
CA LEU A 702 17.65 16.77 -12.41
C LEU A 702 16.78 16.12 -13.51
N ASP A 703 17.35 15.88 -14.70
CA ASP A 703 16.70 15.20 -15.82
C ASP A 703 16.22 13.78 -15.47
N VAL A 704 16.92 13.04 -14.60
CA VAL A 704 16.44 11.72 -14.15
C VAL A 704 15.28 11.85 -13.17
N VAL A 705 15.30 12.85 -12.28
CA VAL A 705 14.17 13.14 -11.36
C VAL A 705 12.91 13.46 -12.17
N VAL A 706 13.03 14.33 -13.17
CA VAL A 706 11.96 14.72 -14.10
C VAL A 706 11.43 13.51 -14.88
N ASN A 707 12.30 12.64 -15.39
CA ASN A 707 11.89 11.45 -16.14
C ASN A 707 11.22 10.39 -15.26
N GLU A 708 11.61 10.25 -13.99
CA GLU A 708 11.00 9.26 -13.09
C GLU A 708 9.63 9.73 -12.58
N VAL A 709 9.50 11.02 -12.22
CA VAL A 709 8.20 11.65 -11.87
C VAL A 709 7.23 11.59 -13.06
N LYS A 710 7.67 11.91 -14.28
CA LYS A 710 6.83 11.80 -15.50
C LYS A 710 6.43 10.35 -15.81
N GLN A 711 7.28 9.35 -15.51
CA GLN A 711 6.93 7.93 -15.64
C GLN A 711 5.89 7.43 -14.63
N LEU A 712 5.78 8.09 -13.46
CA LEU A 712 4.73 7.85 -12.48
C LEU A 712 3.39 8.54 -12.85
N GLY A 713 3.34 9.27 -13.98
CA GLY A 713 2.20 10.08 -14.40
C GLY A 713 2.12 11.45 -13.72
N GLY A 714 3.15 11.82 -12.95
CA GLY A 714 3.21 13.07 -12.19
C GLY A 714 3.89 14.24 -12.91
N THR A 715 3.95 15.37 -12.21
CA THR A 715 4.63 16.60 -12.63
C THR A 715 5.60 17.08 -11.55
N LEU A 716 6.67 17.77 -11.98
CA LEU A 716 7.66 18.40 -11.10
C LEU A 716 7.79 19.88 -11.48
N SER A 717 7.71 20.77 -10.48
CA SER A 717 7.98 22.20 -10.63
C SER A 717 9.04 22.68 -9.63
N ILE A 718 9.56 23.90 -9.86
CA ILE A 718 10.55 24.55 -8.99
C ILE A 718 10.07 25.97 -8.65
N GLU A 719 10.07 26.30 -7.37
CA GLU A 719 9.97 27.66 -6.84
C GLU A 719 11.33 28.04 -6.22
N SER A 720 11.81 29.27 -6.42
CA SER A 720 13.04 29.73 -5.75
C SER A 720 13.08 31.24 -5.64
N GLU A 721 13.63 31.74 -4.54
CA GLU A 721 13.92 33.16 -4.35
C GLU A 721 15.36 33.31 -3.85
N HIS A 722 16.16 34.11 -4.56
CA HIS A 722 17.59 34.26 -4.28
C HIS A 722 17.84 34.80 -2.86
N GLY A 723 18.59 34.04 -2.08
CA GLY A 723 18.90 34.30 -0.68
C GLY A 723 17.94 33.67 0.33
N LYS A 724 16.73 33.26 -0.09
CA LYS A 724 15.77 32.54 0.78
C LYS A 724 15.83 31.02 0.60
N GLY A 725 16.06 30.55 -0.63
CA GLY A 725 16.25 29.12 -0.92
C GLY A 725 15.49 28.59 -2.14
N THR A 726 15.31 27.29 -2.18
CA THR A 726 14.70 26.54 -3.30
C THR A 726 13.63 25.61 -2.78
N ARG A 727 12.52 25.43 -3.52
CA ARG A 727 11.51 24.40 -3.29
C ARG A 727 11.23 23.65 -4.59
N PHE A 728 11.36 22.34 -4.55
CA PHE A 728 10.87 21.42 -5.57
C PHE A 728 9.50 20.92 -5.17
N ILE A 729 8.55 20.81 -6.11
CA ILE A 729 7.20 20.30 -5.85
C ILE A 729 6.89 19.16 -6.82
N CYS A 730 6.79 17.95 -6.32
CA CYS A 730 6.35 16.78 -7.07
C CYS A 730 4.85 16.58 -6.84
N LYS A 731 4.02 16.63 -7.88
CA LYS A 731 2.63 16.14 -7.84
C LYS A 731 2.57 14.76 -8.50
N LEU A 732 2.00 13.78 -7.83
CA LEU A 732 1.96 12.37 -8.23
C LEU A 732 0.54 11.83 -8.04
N PRO A 733 0.02 10.95 -8.90
CA PRO A 733 -1.30 10.35 -8.67
C PRO A 733 -1.30 9.48 -7.41
N PHE A 734 -2.38 9.54 -6.62
CA PHE A 734 -2.52 8.81 -5.34
C PHE A 734 -2.46 7.28 -5.52
N THR A 735 -2.80 6.74 -6.70
CA THR A 735 -2.50 5.36 -7.08
C THR A 735 -2.18 5.26 -8.57
N LEU A 736 -1.33 4.31 -8.93
CA LEU A 736 -1.02 3.98 -10.32
C LEU A 736 -2.12 3.14 -11.01
N SER A 737 -3.12 2.70 -10.25
CA SER A 737 -4.09 1.65 -10.64
C SER A 737 -5.24 2.12 -11.52
N VAL A 738 -5.64 3.39 -11.43
CA VAL A 738 -6.76 3.98 -12.18
C VAL A 738 -6.33 5.31 -12.77
N ASN A 739 -6.10 5.34 -14.08
CA ASN A 739 -5.94 6.60 -14.83
C ASN A 739 -7.20 6.84 -15.66
N GLN A 740 -7.85 7.99 -15.47
CA GLN A 740 -8.98 8.39 -16.31
C GLN A 740 -8.48 9.13 -17.55
N ALA A 741 -9.04 8.79 -18.71
CA ALA A 741 -8.70 9.43 -19.98
C ALA A 741 -9.94 9.65 -20.86
N ILE A 742 -9.87 10.67 -21.71
CA ILE A 742 -10.85 10.89 -22.78
C ILE A 742 -10.33 10.16 -24.03
N LEU A 743 -11.17 9.29 -24.58
CA LEU A 743 -10.90 8.61 -25.85
C LEU A 743 -11.36 9.47 -27.03
N VAL A 744 -10.45 9.67 -28.00
CA VAL A 744 -10.66 10.49 -29.18
C VAL A 744 -10.39 9.69 -30.45
N GLY A 745 -11.21 9.91 -31.48
CA GLY A 745 -10.97 9.39 -32.82
C GLY A 745 -10.17 10.39 -33.65
N VAL A 746 -9.13 9.89 -34.33
CA VAL A 746 -8.32 10.67 -35.28
C VAL A 746 -7.98 9.79 -36.49
N GLY A 747 -8.48 10.18 -37.66
CA GLY A 747 -8.44 9.31 -38.84
C GLY A 747 -9.36 8.09 -38.66
N ASP A 748 -8.78 6.89 -38.81
CA ASP A 748 -9.42 5.60 -38.53
C ASP A 748 -8.99 5.02 -37.16
N GLU A 749 -8.11 5.72 -36.43
CA GLU A 749 -7.48 5.26 -35.19
C GLU A 749 -8.03 5.95 -33.94
N SER A 750 -7.77 5.37 -32.76
CA SER A 750 -8.21 5.91 -31.46
C SER A 750 -7.04 6.18 -30.52
N TYR A 751 -7.10 7.32 -29.83
CA TYR A 751 -6.09 7.80 -28.90
C TYR A 751 -6.71 8.15 -27.55
N ALA A 752 -5.91 8.12 -26.48
CA ALA A 752 -6.32 8.49 -25.13
C ALA A 752 -5.59 9.77 -24.68
N ILE A 753 -6.33 10.75 -24.18
CA ILE A 753 -5.77 11.96 -23.55
C ILE A 753 -6.06 11.89 -22.04
N PRO A 754 -5.05 11.89 -21.15
CA PRO A 754 -5.25 11.86 -19.70
C PRO A 754 -6.14 13.01 -19.23
N LEU A 755 -7.14 12.71 -18.39
CA LEU A 755 -8.15 13.69 -17.95
C LEU A 755 -7.52 14.85 -17.15
N ILE A 756 -6.46 14.58 -16.40
CA ILE A 756 -5.66 15.59 -15.66
C ILE A 756 -5.11 16.71 -16.55
N ASN A 757 -4.91 16.46 -17.85
CA ASN A 757 -4.43 17.46 -18.81
C ASN A 757 -5.57 18.27 -19.46
N VAL A 758 -6.84 17.99 -19.15
CA VAL A 758 -8.01 18.56 -19.87
C VAL A 758 -8.78 19.52 -18.97
N GLU A 759 -8.72 20.82 -19.30
CA GLU A 759 -9.52 21.86 -18.66
C GLU A 759 -10.99 21.82 -19.12
N GLY A 760 -11.29 21.29 -20.31
CA GLY A 760 -12.66 21.12 -20.77
C GLY A 760 -12.83 20.56 -22.18
N ILE A 761 -14.09 20.35 -22.56
CA ILE A 761 -14.49 19.93 -23.91
C ILE A 761 -15.47 20.96 -24.47
N SER A 762 -15.24 21.40 -25.70
CA SER A 762 -16.08 22.36 -26.42
C SER A 762 -16.51 21.80 -27.79
N ARG A 763 -17.56 22.39 -28.39
CA ARG A 763 -18.00 22.09 -29.76
C ARG A 763 -18.17 23.40 -30.53
N VAL A 764 -17.25 23.68 -31.44
CA VAL A 764 -17.16 24.97 -32.14
C VAL A 764 -17.52 24.79 -33.62
N GLU A 765 -18.28 25.73 -34.17
CA GLU A 765 -18.72 25.73 -35.57
C GLU A 765 -17.57 25.98 -36.53
N ASN A 766 -17.55 25.30 -37.68
CA ASN A 766 -16.54 25.51 -38.72
C ASN A 766 -16.45 26.97 -39.20
N SER A 767 -17.57 27.70 -39.21
CA SER A 767 -17.65 29.14 -39.46
C SER A 767 -16.76 30.00 -38.55
N LYS A 768 -16.44 29.54 -37.34
CA LYS A 768 -15.57 30.21 -36.35
C LYS A 768 -14.15 29.65 -36.33
N LEU A 769 -13.97 28.37 -36.66
CA LEU A 769 -12.65 27.73 -36.69
C LEU A 769 -11.85 28.04 -37.96
N MET A 770 -12.51 28.13 -39.11
CA MET A 770 -11.84 28.36 -40.39
C MET A 770 -11.06 29.69 -40.42
N PRO A 771 -11.58 30.83 -39.89
CA PRO A 771 -10.79 32.04 -39.75
C PRO A 771 -9.57 31.89 -38.84
N LEU A 772 -9.69 31.21 -37.69
CA LEU A 772 -8.60 31.04 -36.72
C LEU A 772 -7.44 30.23 -37.30
N TYR A 773 -7.72 29.19 -38.09
CA TYR A 773 -6.68 28.44 -38.82
C TYR A 773 -6.07 29.24 -40.00
N GLU A 774 -6.77 30.23 -40.54
CA GLU A 774 -6.24 31.11 -41.61
C GLU A 774 -5.44 32.31 -41.06
N SER A 775 -5.77 32.80 -39.86
CA SER A 775 -5.04 33.88 -39.18
C SER A 775 -3.90 33.40 -38.27
N GLY A 776 -4.00 32.18 -37.74
CA GLY A 776 -3.10 31.66 -36.70
C GLY A 776 -3.41 32.20 -35.30
N GLU A 777 -4.62 32.74 -35.08
CA GLU A 777 -5.03 33.32 -33.80
C GLU A 777 -5.54 32.26 -32.80
N SER A 778 -5.27 32.49 -31.51
CA SER A 778 -5.73 31.63 -30.42
C SER A 778 -7.25 31.59 -30.28
N LEU A 779 -7.79 30.42 -29.96
CA LEU A 779 -9.20 30.25 -29.59
C LEU A 779 -9.43 30.83 -28.19
N VAL A 780 -10.27 31.86 -28.08
CA VAL A 780 -10.70 32.39 -26.78
C VAL A 780 -11.87 31.57 -26.24
N TYR A 781 -11.73 31.03 -25.02
CA TYR A 781 -12.81 30.31 -24.33
C TYR A 781 -12.76 30.55 -22.82
N GLY A 782 -13.91 30.85 -22.21
CA GLY A 782 -14.01 31.08 -20.75
C GLY A 782 -13.14 32.23 -20.21
N GLY A 783 -12.76 33.20 -21.07
CA GLY A 783 -11.83 34.29 -20.73
C GLY A 783 -10.34 33.94 -20.86
N ASN A 784 -10.00 32.71 -21.24
CA ASN A 784 -8.64 32.25 -21.48
C ASN A 784 -8.36 32.08 -22.99
N GLU A 785 -7.11 32.24 -23.39
CA GLU A 785 -6.65 31.96 -24.77
C GLU A 785 -6.05 30.54 -24.87
N TYR A 786 -6.28 29.87 -26.00
CA TYR A 786 -5.80 28.53 -26.30
C TYR A 786 -5.22 28.45 -27.72
N GLU A 787 -3.99 27.96 -27.88
CA GLU A 787 -3.38 27.74 -29.20
C GLU A 787 -4.15 26.64 -29.97
N LEU A 788 -4.65 26.95 -31.18
CA LEU A 788 -5.52 26.04 -31.92
C LEU A 788 -4.72 25.09 -32.82
N HIS A 789 -4.85 23.78 -32.59
CA HIS A 789 -4.19 22.75 -33.38
C HIS A 789 -5.13 21.59 -33.74
N TYR A 790 -5.01 21.08 -34.96
CA TYR A 790 -5.65 19.83 -35.36
C TYR A 790 -4.75 18.64 -34.99
N LEU A 791 -5.32 17.63 -34.32
CA LEU A 791 -4.53 16.53 -33.74
C LEU A 791 -3.94 15.57 -34.80
N ALA A 792 -4.51 15.48 -36.01
CA ALA A 792 -3.98 14.58 -37.04
C ALA A 792 -2.58 14.97 -37.56
N PRO A 793 -2.31 16.23 -37.98
CA PRO A 793 -0.96 16.70 -38.28
C PRO A 793 0.06 16.48 -37.16
N LEU A 794 -0.31 16.72 -35.89
CA LEU A 794 0.58 16.51 -34.74
C LEU A 794 1.00 15.03 -34.53
N LEU A 795 0.26 14.10 -35.12
CA LEU A 795 0.52 12.65 -35.10
C LEU A 795 1.13 12.13 -36.42
N ASP A 796 1.55 13.02 -37.33
CA ASP A 796 1.99 12.71 -38.71
C ASP A 796 0.94 11.91 -39.52
N ILE A 797 -0.34 12.01 -39.12
CA ILE A 797 -1.46 11.40 -39.83
C ILE A 797 -1.79 12.31 -41.01
N ASN A 798 -1.59 11.80 -42.23
CA ASN A 798 -1.69 12.56 -43.48
C ASN A 798 -3.14 12.86 -43.90
N LYS A 799 -3.89 13.53 -43.02
CA LYS A 799 -5.31 13.89 -43.14
C LYS A 799 -5.46 15.41 -43.14
N GLN A 800 -5.82 15.98 -44.28
CA GLN A 800 -6.07 17.41 -44.41
C GLN A 800 -7.40 17.80 -43.74
N LEU A 801 -7.42 18.97 -43.08
CA LEU A 801 -8.64 19.63 -42.62
C LEU A 801 -9.62 19.79 -43.80
N LYS A 802 -10.87 19.40 -43.58
CA LYS A 802 -11.95 19.47 -44.58
C LYS A 802 -13.17 20.17 -44.01
N PHE A 803 -13.19 21.49 -44.12
CA PHE A 803 -14.35 22.33 -43.85
C PHE A 803 -15.38 22.20 -44.99
N THR A 804 -15.94 21.00 -45.18
CA THR A 804 -16.92 20.69 -46.24
C THR A 804 -18.35 21.14 -45.91
N ASP A 805 -18.60 21.46 -44.65
CA ASP A 805 -19.86 22.01 -44.13
C ASP A 805 -19.50 23.14 -43.15
N VAL A 806 -20.19 24.27 -43.24
CA VAL A 806 -19.86 25.51 -42.51
C VAL A 806 -20.53 25.55 -41.13
N ASP A 807 -21.71 24.92 -41.00
CA ASP A 807 -22.50 24.91 -39.76
C ASP A 807 -22.18 23.69 -38.87
N ALA A 808 -21.44 22.71 -39.41
CA ALA A 808 -20.98 21.54 -38.67
C ALA A 808 -20.05 21.92 -37.50
N LYS A 809 -20.38 21.42 -36.30
CA LYS A 809 -19.62 21.68 -35.06
C LYS A 809 -18.55 20.61 -34.83
N GLN A 810 -17.30 21.03 -34.73
CA GLN A 810 -16.16 20.15 -34.45
C GLN A 810 -15.94 20.00 -32.94
N PRO A 811 -15.59 18.81 -32.45
CA PRO A 811 -15.18 18.62 -31.06
C PRO A 811 -13.76 19.16 -30.85
N ILE A 812 -13.59 19.94 -29.78
CA ILE A 812 -12.31 20.50 -29.35
C ILE A 812 -12.08 20.16 -27.89
N ILE A 813 -10.87 19.71 -27.58
CA ILE A 813 -10.41 19.46 -26.21
C ILE A 813 -9.51 20.62 -25.81
N LEU A 814 -9.91 21.32 -24.74
CA LEU A 814 -9.15 22.39 -24.11
C LEU A 814 -8.22 21.75 -23.09
N ALA A 815 -6.92 21.82 -23.34
CA ALA A 815 -5.90 21.14 -22.56
C ALA A 815 -4.87 22.13 -22.00
N LYS A 816 -4.36 21.85 -20.80
CA LYS A 816 -3.21 22.56 -20.20
C LYS A 816 -1.96 21.69 -20.29
N ALA A 817 -0.85 22.29 -20.69
CA ALA A 817 0.39 21.61 -21.07
C ALA A 817 1.61 22.38 -20.55
N GLY A 818 1.96 22.16 -19.27
CA GLY A 818 2.78 23.15 -18.54
C GLY A 818 1.98 24.44 -18.40
N GLU A 819 2.57 25.61 -18.64
CA GLU A 819 1.79 26.87 -18.67
C GLU A 819 1.08 27.15 -20.01
N VAL A 820 1.37 26.38 -21.07
CA VAL A 820 0.72 26.55 -22.38
C VAL A 820 -0.69 25.96 -22.36
N ARG A 821 -1.65 26.73 -22.90
CA ARG A 821 -3.04 26.31 -23.11
C ARG A 821 -3.30 26.02 -24.57
N VAL A 822 -3.90 24.87 -24.87
CA VAL A 822 -4.02 24.34 -26.23
C VAL A 822 -5.43 23.84 -26.50
N ALA A 823 -5.97 24.21 -27.66
CA ALA A 823 -7.23 23.74 -28.20
C ALA A 823 -6.97 22.66 -29.26
N LEU A 824 -7.07 21.39 -28.86
CA LEU A 824 -6.90 20.25 -29.75
C LEU A 824 -8.24 19.91 -30.44
N GLN A 825 -8.36 20.22 -31.74
CA GLN A 825 -9.44 19.69 -32.56
C GLN A 825 -9.19 18.20 -32.84
N VAL A 826 -10.23 17.39 -32.65
CA VAL A 826 -10.26 15.95 -32.96
C VAL A 826 -11.40 15.64 -33.95
N ASP A 827 -11.42 14.45 -34.53
CA ASP A 827 -12.51 14.08 -35.45
C ASP A 827 -13.77 13.62 -34.70
N SER A 828 -13.58 12.92 -33.59
CA SER A 828 -14.65 12.48 -32.70
C SER A 828 -14.17 12.33 -31.25
N ILE A 829 -15.10 12.41 -30.31
CA ILE A 829 -14.87 12.05 -28.90
C ILE A 829 -15.76 10.84 -28.62
N VAL A 830 -15.14 9.75 -28.16
CA VAL A 830 -15.81 8.47 -27.85
C VAL A 830 -16.39 8.51 -26.43
N GLY A 831 -15.71 9.20 -25.50
CA GLY A 831 -16.14 9.38 -24.11
C GLY A 831 -14.97 9.34 -23.14
N ASN A 832 -15.26 9.52 -21.85
CA ASN A 832 -14.32 9.19 -20.77
C ASN A 832 -14.30 7.68 -20.52
N ARG A 833 -13.12 7.10 -20.30
CA ARG A 833 -12.95 5.73 -19.79
C ARG A 833 -11.79 5.67 -18.80
N GLU A 834 -11.91 4.77 -17.84
CA GLU A 834 -10.79 4.31 -17.01
C GLU A 834 -9.87 3.45 -17.89
N ILE A 835 -8.56 3.69 -17.81
CA ILE A 835 -7.55 2.95 -18.56
C ILE A 835 -6.41 2.51 -17.64
N VAL A 836 -5.99 1.25 -17.80
CA VAL A 836 -4.78 0.71 -17.13
C VAL A 836 -3.57 1.06 -17.99
N VAL A 837 -2.66 1.86 -17.47
CA VAL A 837 -1.47 2.32 -18.19
C VAL A 837 -0.42 1.22 -18.22
N LYS A 838 -0.10 0.71 -19.41
CA LYS A 838 0.97 -0.25 -19.64
C LYS A 838 2.17 0.45 -20.29
N SER A 839 3.36 0.20 -19.77
CA SER A 839 4.61 0.79 -20.27
C SER A 839 4.91 0.32 -21.70
N LEU A 840 5.34 1.25 -22.55
CA LEU A 840 5.63 1.02 -23.96
C LEU A 840 6.96 0.27 -24.21
N GLY A 841 7.77 0.05 -23.18
CA GLY A 841 9.08 -0.59 -23.28
C GLY A 841 10.17 0.29 -23.91
N LYS A 842 11.42 -0.18 -23.84
CA LYS A 842 12.63 0.61 -24.14
C LYS A 842 12.77 1.06 -25.60
N GLN A 843 12.04 0.42 -26.52
CA GLN A 843 12.04 0.73 -27.94
C GLN A 843 11.13 1.92 -28.29
N LEU A 844 10.03 2.11 -27.55
CA LEU A 844 9.03 3.15 -27.80
C LEU A 844 9.09 4.30 -26.78
N SER A 845 9.77 4.11 -25.65
CA SER A 845 10.01 5.17 -24.64
C SER A 845 10.88 6.36 -25.13
N GLN A 846 11.32 6.35 -26.40
CA GLN A 846 11.96 7.49 -27.05
C GLN A 846 10.96 8.41 -27.78
N VAL A 847 9.73 7.95 -28.00
CA VAL A 847 8.68 8.72 -28.70
C VAL A 847 8.03 9.69 -27.70
N LYS A 848 8.61 10.90 -27.56
CA LYS A 848 8.18 11.92 -26.59
C LYS A 848 6.66 12.17 -26.56
N ALA A 849 6.00 12.09 -27.73
CA ALA A 849 4.56 12.30 -27.91
C ALA A 849 3.66 11.29 -27.17
N LEU A 850 4.21 10.18 -26.66
CA LEU A 850 3.45 9.11 -25.99
C LEU A 850 3.86 8.96 -24.52
N SER A 851 2.88 8.96 -23.62
CA SER A 851 3.07 8.64 -22.20
C SER A 851 2.97 7.14 -21.89
N GLY A 852 2.25 6.39 -22.73
CA GLY A 852 1.96 4.97 -22.48
C GLY A 852 1.05 4.35 -23.54
N ALA A 853 0.58 3.12 -23.28
CA ALA A 853 -0.55 2.53 -24.00
C ALA A 853 -1.52 1.85 -23.02
N SER A 854 -2.75 1.62 -23.46
CA SER A 854 -3.72 0.76 -22.79
C SER A 854 -4.39 -0.19 -23.78
N ILE A 855 -5.15 -1.16 -23.26
CA ILE A 855 -5.88 -2.16 -24.06
C ILE A 855 -7.37 -1.98 -23.75
N LEU A 856 -8.17 -1.69 -24.76
CA LEU A 856 -9.60 -1.44 -24.61
C LEU A 856 -10.41 -2.74 -24.39
N GLY A 857 -11.71 -2.54 -24.14
CA GLY A 857 -12.71 -3.60 -24.15
C GLY A 857 -12.64 -4.45 -25.42
N ASP A 858 -12.79 -3.85 -26.60
CA ASP A 858 -12.67 -4.56 -27.88
C ASP A 858 -11.30 -5.24 -28.15
N GLY A 859 -10.29 -5.01 -27.30
CA GLY A 859 -8.94 -5.57 -27.43
C GLY A 859 -8.00 -4.75 -28.32
N ARG A 860 -8.44 -3.61 -28.87
CA ARG A 860 -7.57 -2.65 -29.55
C ARG A 860 -6.60 -2.02 -28.56
N ILE A 861 -5.38 -1.78 -29.02
CA ILE A 861 -4.37 -1.02 -28.27
C ILE A 861 -4.61 0.46 -28.58
N VAL A 862 -4.67 1.28 -27.52
CA VAL A 862 -4.80 2.73 -27.64
C VAL A 862 -3.59 3.40 -27.01
N PHE A 863 -2.98 4.33 -27.75
CA PHE A 863 -1.83 5.10 -27.26
C PHE A 863 -2.29 6.28 -26.43
N ILE A 864 -1.57 6.53 -25.32
CA ILE A 864 -1.85 7.61 -24.38
C ILE A 864 -0.94 8.79 -24.74
N LEU A 865 -1.55 9.91 -25.07
CA LEU A 865 -0.88 11.07 -25.64
C LEU A 865 -0.29 11.99 -24.57
N ASN A 866 0.94 12.43 -24.80
CA ASN A 866 1.59 13.50 -24.07
C ASN A 866 1.34 14.82 -24.81
N VAL A 867 0.33 15.58 -24.38
CA VAL A 867 -0.09 16.84 -25.03
C VAL A 867 1.06 17.85 -25.11
N ALA A 868 1.80 18.04 -24.02
CA ALA A 868 2.93 18.98 -23.99
C ALA A 868 4.04 18.60 -24.99
N ALA A 869 4.33 17.29 -25.12
CA ALA A 869 5.33 16.82 -26.08
C ALA A 869 4.85 16.84 -27.54
N LEU A 870 3.55 16.65 -27.80
CA LEU A 870 2.97 16.78 -29.15
C LEU A 870 3.08 18.22 -29.64
N VAL A 871 2.68 19.18 -28.81
CA VAL A 871 2.61 20.60 -29.16
C VAL A 871 4.01 21.18 -29.33
N SER A 872 4.92 20.94 -28.38
CA SER A 872 6.32 21.35 -28.51
C SER A 872 7.06 20.68 -29.68
N HIS A 873 6.60 19.53 -30.19
CA HIS A 873 7.14 18.95 -31.42
C HIS A 873 6.51 19.57 -32.69
N GLY A 874 5.21 19.81 -32.70
CA GLY A 874 4.49 20.43 -33.82
C GLY A 874 4.86 21.89 -34.09
N ILE A 875 5.27 22.64 -33.06
CA ILE A 875 5.79 24.02 -33.20
C ILE A 875 7.19 24.05 -33.86
N ASN A 876 7.89 22.91 -33.95
CA ASN A 876 9.25 22.79 -34.47
C ASN A 876 9.35 22.16 -35.89
N GLN A 877 8.24 22.06 -36.63
CA GLN A 877 8.21 21.55 -38.02
C GLN A 877 7.63 22.58 -39.01
#